data_AF-A0A438N7R3-F1
#
_entry.id   AF-A0A438N7R3-F1
#
_cell.length_a   1.000
_cell.length_b   1.000
_cell.length_c   1.000
_cell.angle_alpha   90.00
_cell.angle_beta   90.00
_cell.angle_gamma   90.00
#
_symmetry.space_group_name_H-M   'P 1'
#
loop_
_entity.id
_entity.type
_entity.pdbx_description
1 polymer ?
#
loop_
_entity_poly.entity_id
_entity_poly.type
_entity_poly.pdbx_seq_one_letter_code
_entity_poly.pdbx_strand_id
1 'polypeptide(L)'
;MGSSSSGSSRSSVDVATELYFDEKPPLYSDEEHGHSQVTTTGGIFTRALISQIRLLIRCLIRCLSALSPSFLRINPKSGHNGGVGLSSTAFLDGMRGLAAFVVFICHLTYGSFDVGHGYGALPRSSKSTSTDNTNDSMLRLPIVRLLYSGPPMVAIFFVVSGFALSSKPIKLMHAQQHEALMKNTSSSMFRRGIRLFLPCFASTFMVVCLAQLNLYKRTEAFSKQMRGIKEDHCYTQPDLWKQLTDYLEQIQIFVNVFDWSLYSGSIELDRHLWTIPVEYRCSMVLFMTHLLVARMSSRLRLSTIAALIVWGISWNRWDMWPFWAGMAIAELDLIRTKLSPGTDRSLLSYPGLAHDKVDSCADTNHRRFERLSIVMYWIILVVSLYLLSFPDAGGHATPGYMTLNHWIPASFNQKHRFWPNVGASLLVWTVCNLGVLRDQVFCWRPIQYLGRISFSLYVMHGPIIHTLGYMILPLSPKVETPEALWEFQLAFLKASAFIKIQKDPTGEVRRGQRILAETNNVGRHHKGKQLIQAMFKRPVGTAFKRLQRPIPVGNTLPRYVRQKCRTQSTTSTSASSATGTSRLSSAWLFGLGAFSAVLTSTAITYMQGSKPTTKSKQTDYASTCPLQDMPRAVYNITPDNLNAATQEFIQLLGAEQVNLDLGARISHSSTEWSAAPRGDLDRFDIIVSPHTTEEVSAIAKICHRRRIPMTAFSGGTSLEGTLAATQGGVCIDFRLMNNVIKVRKSDLDVTVQPGVGYVDLNAQLASQGLYFPPDPGPGAQIGGMIAQGCSGTNAFRYGTMKDWVLGLTLVLADGTIVKTRGRPRKSSSGYDLTRIIVGSEGTLGFVTEAHLKLTSKPQNERVAVAAFPSNSKAVETAVKVVQSDMPIAAMELLDDTSMRAVNQGGYCDKTYPEVPTLFFKFAGTDKATVDAQIKKVQQLARESGCRDFQFSNSAEEAEAIWAARKTLLWSTLTLKNDPTDEFLSSDTAVPLSCLGEAFDLVKQKINDSGFVGSCLGHVGDGNFHTAVLYPPAQKQKAREIITWVQRLAIEMGGTVTGEHGIGLEYRDMVVEELGENSVDMMRRIKLALDPLCLLNPDKMIRLNIER
;
A
#
# COMPACT_ATOMS: atom_id res chain seq x y z
N MET A 1 66.83 -1.10 -20.59
CA MET A 1 67.88 -0.13 -20.95
C MET A 1 67.73 1.08 -20.03
N GLY A 2 68.84 1.69 -19.59
CA GLY A 2 68.85 2.76 -18.57
C GLY A 2 68.59 2.23 -17.15
N SER A 3 69.28 2.64 -16.07
CA SER A 3 69.79 3.95 -15.61
C SER A 3 68.69 4.85 -15.00
N SER A 4 68.80 5.38 -13.77
CA SER A 4 69.98 5.45 -12.87
C SER A 4 69.66 5.76 -11.39
N SER A 5 70.63 5.44 -10.53
CA SER A 5 71.12 6.23 -9.35
C SER A 5 70.22 6.58 -8.14
N SER A 6 70.71 6.16 -6.96
CA SER A 6 70.71 6.85 -5.63
C SER A 6 69.39 7.15 -4.90
N GLY A 7 69.32 7.12 -3.55
CA GLY A 7 70.32 6.70 -2.54
C GLY A 7 70.26 7.54 -1.24
N SER A 8 70.75 7.00 -0.11
CA SER A 8 70.82 7.64 1.24
C SER A 8 69.46 7.89 1.95
N SER A 9 69.34 7.89 3.29
CA SER A 9 70.28 7.51 4.37
C SER A 9 69.55 7.22 5.70
N ARG A 10 70.26 6.50 6.59
CA ARG A 10 69.96 6.21 8.01
C ARG A 10 69.45 7.39 8.85
N SER A 11 68.67 7.07 9.90
CA SER A 11 69.00 7.47 11.28
C SER A 11 68.31 6.56 12.31
N SER A 12 69.08 6.01 13.26
CA SER A 12 68.62 5.17 14.38
C SER A 12 68.95 5.84 15.72
N VAL A 13 68.08 5.74 16.72
CA VAL A 13 68.38 6.03 18.14
C VAL A 13 67.60 5.07 19.03
N ASP A 14 68.30 4.34 19.90
CA ASP A 14 67.74 3.44 20.91
C ASP A 14 67.90 4.02 22.33
N VAL A 15 66.86 3.88 23.17
CA VAL A 15 66.90 3.71 24.65
C VAL A 15 65.56 3.02 24.99
N ALA A 16 65.44 1.78 25.51
CA ALA A 16 65.96 1.18 26.76
C ALA A 16 65.33 1.82 28.03
N THR A 17 64.93 1.11 29.10
CA THR A 17 65.03 -0.34 29.43
C THR A 17 63.95 -0.76 30.48
N GLU A 18 63.72 -2.08 30.63
CA GLU A 18 63.31 -2.77 31.89
C GLU A 18 61.87 -2.57 32.48
N LEU A 19 61.30 -3.45 33.33
CA LEU A 19 61.77 -4.71 33.95
C LEU A 19 60.59 -5.74 34.18
N TYR A 20 60.79 -6.99 33.74
CA TYR A 20 60.20 -8.32 34.10
C TYR A 20 58.80 -8.51 34.76
N PHE A 21 58.02 -9.45 34.20
CA PHE A 21 57.85 -10.87 34.62
C PHE A 21 56.86 -11.52 33.59
N ASP A 22 57.20 -12.54 32.78
CA ASP A 22 57.43 -13.99 33.06
C ASP A 22 56.33 -14.67 33.90
N GLU A 23 55.86 -15.89 33.60
CA GLU A 23 56.48 -16.99 32.81
C GLU A 23 55.61 -17.53 31.63
N LYS A 24 56.09 -18.56 30.92
CA LYS A 24 55.43 -19.26 29.79
C LYS A 24 55.31 -20.80 30.03
N PRO A 25 54.49 -21.53 29.24
CA PRO A 25 54.16 -22.95 29.48
C PRO A 25 55.24 -23.92 28.96
N PRO A 26 55.02 -25.26 29.02
CA PRO A 26 54.74 -25.93 27.73
C PRO A 26 53.91 -27.25 27.76
N LEU A 27 53.55 -27.68 26.54
CA LEU A 27 53.57 -29.06 25.98
C LEU A 27 52.40 -30.07 26.15
N TYR A 28 52.36 -30.91 25.10
CA TYR A 28 51.47 -32.02 24.74
C TYR A 28 51.68 -33.30 25.56
N SER A 29 50.62 -34.12 25.68
CA SER A 29 50.61 -35.50 25.13
C SER A 29 49.22 -36.12 25.16
N ASP A 30 48.85 -36.89 24.13
CA ASP A 30 47.68 -37.76 24.11
C ASP A 30 47.92 -39.03 24.95
N GLU A 31 46.86 -39.61 25.57
CA GLU A 31 46.40 -40.98 25.23
C GLU A 31 45.11 -41.38 25.99
N GLU A 32 44.66 -42.62 25.78
CA GLU A 32 43.27 -43.07 25.83
C GLU A 32 42.79 -43.76 27.14
N HIS A 33 41.48 -44.04 27.18
CA HIS A 33 40.82 -45.10 27.95
C HIS A 33 40.82 -45.11 29.50
N GLY A 34 39.70 -44.61 30.06
CA GLY A 34 38.82 -45.47 30.86
C GLY A 34 38.65 -45.20 32.37
N HIS A 35 37.50 -44.63 32.78
CA HIS A 35 36.51 -45.35 33.61
C HIS A 35 35.17 -44.58 33.79
N SER A 36 34.07 -45.36 33.81
CA SER A 36 32.70 -45.09 34.32
C SER A 36 32.59 -44.06 35.47
N GLN A 37 31.52 -43.24 35.64
CA GLN A 37 30.10 -43.62 35.85
C GLN A 37 29.18 -42.38 36.10
N VAL A 38 27.86 -42.60 36.25
CA VAL A 38 26.78 -41.73 36.81
C VAL A 38 26.24 -40.57 35.94
N THR A 39 25.14 -40.84 35.25
CA THR A 39 24.17 -39.85 34.72
C THR A 39 23.31 -39.23 35.84
N THR A 40 23.12 -37.91 35.83
CA THR A 40 22.15 -37.21 36.70
C THR A 40 21.08 -36.47 35.89
N THR A 41 19.85 -36.99 35.90
CA THR A 41 18.72 -36.57 35.05
C THR A 41 18.02 -35.26 35.46
N GLY A 42 18.52 -34.53 36.46
CA GLY A 42 17.88 -33.32 37.00
C GLY A 42 18.05 -32.04 36.17
N GLY A 43 19.13 -31.91 35.39
CA GLY A 43 19.48 -30.64 34.72
C GLY A 43 18.70 -30.31 33.45
N ILE A 44 18.01 -31.28 32.85
CA ILE A 44 17.35 -31.13 31.55
C ILE A 44 15.96 -30.49 31.71
N PHE A 45 15.20 -30.91 32.72
CA PHE A 45 13.81 -30.50 32.92
C PHE A 45 13.67 -29.01 33.24
N THR A 46 14.58 -28.45 34.04
CA THR A 46 14.63 -27.02 34.37
C THR A 46 14.99 -26.15 33.17
N ARG A 47 15.94 -26.58 32.32
CA ARG A 47 16.27 -25.87 31.07
C ARG A 47 15.10 -25.88 30.08
N ALA A 48 14.40 -27.02 29.94
CA ALA A 48 13.22 -27.13 29.10
C ALA A 48 12.08 -26.21 29.59
N LEU A 49 11.80 -26.18 30.89
CA LEU A 49 10.77 -25.33 31.50
C LEU A 49 11.07 -23.83 31.29
N ILE A 50 12.33 -23.40 31.49
CA ILE A 50 12.75 -22.01 31.24
C ILE A 50 12.62 -21.63 29.76
N SER A 51 12.89 -22.57 28.83
CA SER A 51 12.69 -22.36 27.39
C SER A 51 11.20 -22.18 27.05
N GLN A 52 10.32 -23.06 27.57
CA GLN A 52 8.87 -22.95 27.41
C GLN A 52 8.33 -21.62 27.95
N ILE A 53 8.75 -21.19 29.15
CA ILE A 53 8.35 -19.90 29.72
C ILE A 53 8.82 -18.73 28.84
N ARG A 54 10.04 -18.76 28.32
CA ARG A 54 10.56 -17.73 27.39
C ARG A 54 9.78 -17.70 26.07
N LEU A 55 9.38 -18.85 25.53
CA LEU A 55 8.55 -18.94 24.34
C LEU A 55 7.14 -18.37 24.60
N LEU A 56 6.53 -18.74 25.72
CA LEU A 56 5.19 -18.29 26.12
C LEU A 56 5.18 -16.76 26.34
N ILE A 57 6.19 -16.20 27.01
CA ILE A 57 6.40 -14.75 27.14
C ILE A 57 6.59 -14.08 25.78
N ARG A 58 7.40 -14.65 24.86
CA ARG A 58 7.57 -14.12 23.49
C ARG A 58 6.25 -14.12 22.70
N CYS A 59 5.44 -15.16 22.84
CA CYS A 59 4.10 -15.22 22.23
C CYS A 59 3.16 -14.18 22.85
N LEU A 60 3.17 -14.00 24.18
CA LEU A 60 2.39 -12.97 24.86
C LEU A 60 2.79 -11.56 24.41
N ILE A 61 4.09 -11.27 24.28
CA ILE A 61 4.62 -10.00 23.74
C ILE A 61 4.23 -9.83 22.25
N ARG A 62 4.26 -10.89 21.43
CA ARG A 62 3.79 -10.84 20.04
C ARG A 62 2.29 -10.57 19.94
N CYS A 63 1.45 -11.21 20.75
CA CYS A 63 0.01 -10.93 20.81
C CYS A 63 -0.29 -9.52 21.33
N LEU A 64 0.37 -9.07 22.41
CA LEU A 64 0.20 -7.72 22.94
C LEU A 64 0.66 -6.64 21.95
N SER A 65 1.77 -6.85 21.24
CA SER A 65 2.22 -5.92 20.20
C SER A 65 1.33 -5.96 18.95
N ALA A 66 0.78 -7.12 18.57
CA ALA A 66 -0.22 -7.24 17.50
C ALA A 66 -1.54 -6.53 17.84
N LEU A 67 -1.97 -6.57 19.11
CA LEU A 67 -3.14 -5.85 19.63
C LEU A 67 -2.88 -4.36 19.89
N SER A 68 -1.62 -3.96 20.14
CA SER A 68 -1.28 -2.55 20.39
C SER A 68 -1.59 -1.67 19.17
N PRO A 69 -2.25 -0.50 19.33
CA PRO A 69 -2.43 0.46 18.26
C PRO A 69 -1.10 0.89 17.63
N SER A 70 -1.04 1.02 16.30
CA SER A 70 0.23 1.21 15.58
C SER A 70 0.94 2.55 15.85
N PHE A 71 0.29 3.50 16.52
CA PHE A 71 0.92 4.73 17.02
C PHE A 71 1.64 4.57 18.37
N LEU A 72 1.34 3.50 19.14
CA LEU A 72 2.04 3.13 20.38
C LEU A 72 3.20 2.15 20.13
N ARG A 73 3.30 1.58 18.92
CA ARG A 73 4.41 0.71 18.51
C ARG A 73 5.68 1.53 18.28
N ILE A 74 6.39 1.84 19.36
CA ILE A 74 7.79 2.27 19.29
C ILE A 74 8.57 1.11 18.66
N ASN A 75 8.98 1.28 17.41
CA ASN A 75 9.73 0.27 16.68
C ASN A 75 11.24 0.52 16.88
N PRO A 76 11.99 -0.33 17.61
CA PRO A 76 13.41 -0.07 17.87
C PRO A 76 14.27 -0.05 16.58
N LYS A 77 13.77 -0.65 15.49
CA LYS A 77 14.41 -0.59 14.17
C LYS A 77 14.19 0.75 13.43
N SER A 78 13.45 1.71 13.99
CA SER A 78 13.39 3.08 13.43
C SER A 78 14.51 3.96 13.98
N GLY A 79 15.77 3.57 13.70
CA GLY A 79 16.85 4.55 13.54
C GLY A 79 16.44 5.60 12.49
N HIS A 80 16.96 6.82 12.60
CA HIS A 80 16.49 8.08 11.99
C HIS A 80 15.92 8.01 10.55
N ASN A 81 14.71 7.48 10.43
CA ASN A 81 13.91 7.53 9.22
C ASN A 81 13.42 8.98 9.08
N GLY A 82 14.16 9.77 8.31
CA GLY A 82 13.86 11.18 8.03
C GLY A 82 12.38 11.33 7.64
N GLY A 83 11.67 12.22 8.35
CA GLY A 83 10.21 12.15 8.42
C GLY A 83 9.55 12.12 7.04
N VAL A 84 8.78 11.07 6.75
CA VAL A 84 7.92 10.99 5.57
C VAL A 84 6.99 12.21 5.60
N GLY A 85 7.30 13.20 4.76
CA GLY A 85 6.65 14.50 4.78
C GLY A 85 5.14 14.35 4.65
N LEU A 86 4.41 14.71 5.70
CA LEU A 86 2.95 14.67 5.69
C LEU A 86 2.43 15.56 4.56
N SER A 87 1.43 15.07 3.83
CA SER A 87 0.81 15.85 2.75
C SER A 87 0.38 17.23 3.26
N SER A 88 0.45 18.26 2.40
CA SER A 88 -0.15 19.59 2.60
C SER A 88 -1.63 19.58 3.05
N THR A 89 -2.31 18.44 2.92
CA THR A 89 -3.70 18.17 3.29
C THR A 89 -3.87 17.19 4.46
N ALA A 90 -2.80 16.66 5.07
CA ALA A 90 -2.87 15.58 6.07
C ALA A 90 -3.66 15.96 7.34
N PHE A 91 -3.71 17.25 7.67
CA PHE A 91 -4.54 17.78 8.75
C PHE A 91 -6.04 17.44 8.55
N LEU A 92 -6.52 17.35 7.30
CA LEU A 92 -7.90 16.95 6.98
C LEU A 92 -8.18 15.51 7.38
N ASP A 93 -7.22 14.60 7.19
CA ASP A 93 -7.33 13.22 7.65
C ASP A 93 -7.36 13.14 9.17
N GLY A 94 -6.61 14.01 9.86
CA GLY A 94 -6.68 14.16 11.31
C GLY A 94 -8.04 14.67 11.80
N MET A 95 -8.58 15.73 11.17
CA MET A 95 -9.92 16.24 11.48
C MET A 95 -11.00 15.17 11.26
N ARG A 96 -10.93 14.45 10.14
CA ARG A 96 -11.80 13.31 9.79
C ARG A 96 -11.67 12.15 10.79
N GLY A 97 -10.47 11.88 11.27
CA GLY A 97 -10.21 10.89 12.32
C GLY A 97 -10.86 11.22 13.65
N LEU A 98 -10.66 12.45 14.13
CA LEU A 98 -11.25 12.91 15.40
C LEU A 98 -12.79 12.95 15.32
N ALA A 99 -13.35 13.42 14.21
CA ALA A 99 -14.80 13.42 13.96
C ALA A 99 -15.39 11.99 13.97
N ALA A 100 -14.73 11.01 13.33
CA ALA A 100 -15.17 9.61 13.35
C ALA A 100 -15.15 9.00 14.76
N PHE A 101 -14.15 9.36 15.57
CA PHE A 101 -14.06 8.89 16.96
C PHE A 101 -15.13 9.51 17.88
N VAL A 102 -15.46 10.79 17.69
CA VAL A 102 -16.60 11.40 18.40
C VAL A 102 -17.93 10.79 17.95
N VAL A 103 -18.11 10.47 16.67
CA VAL A 103 -19.31 9.76 16.18
C VAL A 103 -19.42 8.37 16.83
N PHE A 104 -18.32 7.62 16.97
CA PHE A 104 -18.31 6.37 17.73
C PHE A 104 -18.79 6.58 19.18
N ILE A 105 -18.28 7.59 19.90
CA ILE A 105 -18.72 7.92 21.27
C ILE A 105 -20.20 8.34 21.31
N CYS A 106 -20.67 9.07 20.30
CA CYS A 106 -22.06 9.51 20.15
C CYS A 106 -23.02 8.32 20.07
N HIS A 107 -22.77 7.37 19.17
CA HIS A 107 -23.58 6.15 19.06
C HIS A 107 -23.48 5.26 20.32
N LEU A 108 -22.30 5.22 20.96
CA LEU A 108 -22.10 4.51 22.24
C LEU A 108 -22.88 5.14 23.42
N THR A 109 -23.28 6.41 23.32
CA THR A 109 -24.00 7.16 24.39
C THR A 109 -25.45 7.52 24.07
N TYR A 110 -25.90 7.39 22.81
CA TYR A 110 -27.27 7.72 22.38
C TYR A 110 -28.39 7.07 23.22
N GLY A 111 -28.21 5.82 23.62
CA GLY A 111 -29.20 5.11 24.44
C GLY A 111 -29.22 5.50 25.92
N SER A 112 -28.18 6.21 26.40
CA SER A 112 -27.80 6.29 27.81
C SER A 112 -28.46 7.43 28.60
N PHE A 113 -28.51 8.63 28.03
CA PHE A 113 -29.07 9.85 28.63
C PHE A 113 -29.53 10.81 27.52
N ASP A 114 -30.32 11.85 27.82
CA ASP A 114 -30.67 12.86 26.82
C ASP A 114 -29.44 13.67 26.39
N VAL A 115 -28.94 13.37 25.19
CA VAL A 115 -27.84 14.09 24.52
C VAL A 115 -28.33 15.30 23.71
N GLY A 116 -29.62 15.34 23.35
CA GLY A 116 -30.15 16.27 22.35
C GLY A 116 -30.32 17.69 22.89
N HIS A 117 -30.79 17.81 24.13
CA HIS A 117 -30.94 19.11 24.80
C HIS A 117 -29.60 19.70 25.26
N GLY A 118 -29.53 21.03 25.35
CA GLY A 118 -28.37 21.75 25.89
C GLY A 118 -28.49 22.05 27.39
N TYR A 119 -27.40 22.53 27.98
CA TYR A 119 -27.37 22.96 29.38
C TYR A 119 -28.47 23.98 29.70
N GLY A 120 -29.22 23.78 30.79
CA GLY A 120 -30.31 24.68 31.20
C GLY A 120 -31.54 24.69 30.29
N ALA A 121 -31.65 23.79 29.31
CA ALA A 121 -32.81 23.73 28.42
C ALA A 121 -34.08 23.26 29.15
N LEU A 122 -35.17 24.02 29.04
CA LEU A 122 -36.45 23.70 29.68
C LEU A 122 -37.19 22.55 28.95
N PRO A 123 -37.74 21.54 29.67
CA PRO A 123 -38.46 20.42 29.04
C PRO A 123 -39.78 20.84 28.36
N ARG A 124 -40.01 20.30 27.16
CA ARG A 124 -41.19 20.65 26.33
C ARG A 124 -42.40 19.73 26.59
N SER A 125 -42.81 19.56 27.86
CA SER A 125 -44.05 18.84 28.21
C SER A 125 -44.64 19.23 29.58
N SER A 126 -45.86 19.78 29.59
CA SER A 126 -46.55 20.29 30.77
C SER A 126 -47.31 19.21 31.57
N LYS A 127 -46.67 18.05 31.81
CA LYS A 127 -47.29 16.91 32.54
C LYS A 127 -46.41 16.24 33.61
N SER A 128 -45.19 16.73 33.87
CA SER A 128 -44.46 16.33 35.08
C SER A 128 -44.69 17.35 36.19
N THR A 129 -45.08 16.90 37.37
CA THR A 129 -45.15 17.71 38.60
C THR A 129 -43.91 17.54 39.47
N SER A 130 -42.80 17.03 38.91
CA SER A 130 -41.46 17.08 39.51
C SER A 130 -40.83 18.45 39.26
N THR A 131 -40.22 19.04 40.27
CA THR A 131 -39.52 20.34 40.21
C THR A 131 -38.14 20.27 39.58
N ASP A 132 -37.67 19.06 39.23
CA ASP A 132 -36.24 18.75 39.18
C ASP A 132 -35.72 18.51 37.75
N ASN A 133 -36.57 18.70 36.73
CA ASN A 133 -36.24 18.40 35.33
C ASN A 133 -35.55 19.57 34.59
N THR A 134 -34.54 20.21 35.18
CA THR A 134 -33.67 21.15 34.43
C THR A 134 -32.47 20.41 33.85
N ASN A 135 -32.03 20.78 32.64
CA ASN A 135 -31.00 20.05 31.89
C ASN A 135 -29.56 20.39 32.33
N ASP A 136 -29.29 20.38 33.63
CA ASP A 136 -28.15 21.09 34.24
C ASP A 136 -26.90 20.19 34.42
N SER A 137 -26.82 19.08 33.69
CA SER A 137 -25.63 18.23 33.67
C SER A 137 -24.46 18.95 33.00
N MET A 138 -23.29 18.99 33.67
CA MET A 138 -22.08 19.65 33.14
C MET A 138 -21.64 19.13 31.77
N LEU A 139 -21.97 17.88 31.39
CA LEU A 139 -21.69 17.38 30.04
C LEU A 139 -22.45 18.13 28.93
N ARG A 140 -23.65 18.65 29.23
CA ARG A 140 -24.50 19.39 28.26
C ARG A 140 -24.01 20.82 28.00
N LEU A 141 -22.93 21.27 28.65
CA LEU A 141 -22.32 22.59 28.46
C LEU A 141 -21.81 22.80 27.02
N PRO A 142 -21.78 24.06 26.53
CA PRO A 142 -21.08 24.42 25.29
C PRO A 142 -19.64 23.91 25.28
N ILE A 143 -19.15 23.52 24.11
CA ILE A 143 -17.83 22.90 23.85
C ILE A 143 -17.67 21.51 24.48
N VAL A 144 -18.04 21.32 25.77
CA VAL A 144 -18.01 20.01 26.44
C VAL A 144 -18.86 18.98 25.72
N ARG A 145 -20.08 19.36 25.28
CA ARG A 145 -20.97 18.45 24.53
C ARG A 145 -20.38 17.95 23.20
N LEU A 146 -19.39 18.62 22.63
CA LEU A 146 -18.75 18.20 21.38
C LEU A 146 -17.98 16.88 21.50
N LEU A 147 -17.68 16.42 22.72
CA LEU A 147 -17.04 15.13 22.95
C LEU A 147 -17.96 13.93 22.62
N TYR A 148 -19.27 14.15 22.51
CA TYR A 148 -20.28 13.12 22.20
C TYR A 148 -21.39 13.57 21.23
N SER A 149 -21.35 14.80 20.69
CA SER A 149 -22.39 15.30 19.77
C SER A 149 -22.11 14.89 18.31
N GLY A 150 -22.96 14.04 17.73
CA GLY A 150 -22.81 13.51 16.37
C GLY A 150 -23.07 14.50 15.22
N PRO A 151 -24.19 15.24 15.19
CA PRO A 151 -24.50 16.13 14.06
C PRO A 151 -23.45 17.22 13.74
N PRO A 152 -22.76 17.82 14.73
CA PRO A 152 -21.61 18.70 14.47
C PRO A 152 -20.43 18.01 13.77
N MET A 153 -20.21 16.71 14.00
CA MET A 153 -19.16 15.93 13.33
C MET A 153 -19.54 15.61 11.88
N VAL A 154 -20.82 15.37 11.60
CA VAL A 154 -21.33 15.23 10.22
C VAL A 154 -21.14 16.53 9.42
N ALA A 155 -21.36 17.69 10.05
CA ALA A 155 -21.06 18.98 9.45
C ALA A 155 -19.56 19.14 9.11
N ILE A 156 -18.67 18.75 10.02
CA ILE A 156 -17.21 18.74 9.79
C ILE A 156 -16.84 17.80 8.62
N PHE A 157 -17.40 16.59 8.56
CA PHE A 157 -17.16 15.68 7.43
C PHE A 157 -17.53 16.30 6.08
N PHE A 158 -18.68 16.95 5.98
CA PHE A 158 -19.15 17.49 4.70
C PHE A 158 -18.27 18.68 4.22
N VAL A 159 -17.83 19.56 5.13
CA VAL A 159 -16.86 20.62 4.80
C VAL A 159 -15.49 20.04 4.42
N VAL A 160 -14.99 19.05 5.17
CA VAL A 160 -13.70 18.40 4.91
C VAL A 160 -13.71 17.66 3.57
N SER A 161 -14.78 16.93 3.22
CA SER A 161 -14.93 16.30 1.91
C SER A 161 -15.08 17.33 0.79
N GLY A 162 -15.79 18.45 1.02
CA GLY A 162 -15.83 19.58 0.10
C GLY A 162 -14.44 20.15 -0.23
N PHE A 163 -13.61 20.35 0.80
CA PHE A 163 -12.23 20.82 0.64
C PHE A 163 -11.36 19.79 -0.08
N ALA A 164 -11.36 18.54 0.40
CA ALA A 164 -10.48 17.48 -0.09
C ALA A 164 -10.75 17.12 -1.56
N LEU A 165 -12.02 17.04 -1.96
CA LEU A 165 -12.40 16.81 -3.36
C LEU A 165 -12.04 17.98 -4.27
N SER A 166 -12.09 19.22 -3.78
CA SER A 166 -11.81 20.42 -4.57
C SER A 166 -10.32 20.75 -4.70
N SER A 167 -9.50 20.29 -3.75
CA SER A 167 -8.06 20.60 -3.64
C SER A 167 -7.22 20.29 -4.89
N LYS A 168 -7.58 19.29 -5.69
CA LYS A 168 -6.90 18.97 -6.97
C LYS A 168 -7.58 19.63 -8.18
N PRO A 169 -8.91 19.56 -8.38
CA PRO A 169 -9.61 20.31 -9.41
C PRO A 169 -9.27 21.80 -9.43
N ILE A 170 -9.24 22.48 -8.28
CA ILE A 170 -8.89 23.91 -8.21
C ILE A 170 -7.44 24.16 -8.67
N LYS A 171 -6.47 23.31 -8.28
CA LYS A 171 -5.09 23.42 -8.78
C LYS A 171 -5.01 23.28 -10.31
N LEU A 172 -5.84 22.44 -10.91
CA LEU A 172 -5.92 22.28 -12.38
C LEU A 172 -6.61 23.49 -13.05
N MET A 173 -7.62 24.10 -12.42
CA MET A 173 -8.22 25.38 -12.86
C MET A 173 -7.20 26.53 -12.81
N HIS A 174 -6.44 26.64 -11.71
CA HIS A 174 -5.37 27.64 -11.54
C HIS A 174 -4.27 27.48 -12.59
N ALA A 175 -3.99 26.25 -13.02
CA ALA A 175 -3.04 25.92 -14.10
C ALA A 175 -3.66 25.93 -15.50
N GLN A 176 -4.95 26.27 -15.66
CA GLN A 176 -5.71 26.25 -16.91
C GLN A 176 -5.71 24.89 -17.66
N GLN A 177 -5.46 23.78 -16.94
CA GLN A 177 -5.36 22.43 -17.50
C GLN A 177 -6.73 21.77 -17.66
N HIS A 178 -7.55 22.33 -18.56
CA HIS A 178 -8.96 21.95 -18.74
C HIS A 178 -9.19 20.47 -19.05
N GLU A 179 -8.40 19.86 -19.93
CA GLU A 179 -8.54 18.42 -20.25
C GLU A 179 -8.19 17.53 -19.05
N ALA A 180 -7.10 17.85 -18.35
CA ALA A 180 -6.69 17.14 -17.13
C ALA A 180 -7.72 17.31 -16.00
N LEU A 181 -8.39 18.46 -15.92
CA LEU A 181 -9.52 18.71 -15.03
C LEU A 181 -10.71 17.81 -15.40
N MET A 182 -11.15 17.77 -16.66
CA MET A 182 -12.24 16.88 -17.11
C MET A 182 -11.95 15.42 -16.76
N LYS A 183 -10.74 14.94 -17.12
CA LYS A 183 -10.27 13.57 -16.85
C LYS A 183 -10.10 13.29 -15.36
N ASN A 184 -9.77 14.30 -14.53
CA ASN A 184 -9.70 14.14 -13.08
C ASN A 184 -11.09 14.06 -12.45
N THR A 185 -12.03 14.91 -12.85
CA THR A 185 -13.38 14.98 -12.28
C THR A 185 -14.19 13.73 -12.60
N SER A 186 -14.29 13.34 -13.88
CA SER A 186 -15.05 12.15 -14.31
C SER A 186 -14.53 10.86 -13.65
N SER A 187 -13.21 10.67 -13.67
CA SER A 187 -12.54 9.52 -13.08
C SER A 187 -12.62 9.49 -11.54
N SER A 188 -12.77 10.66 -10.89
CA SER A 188 -12.97 10.74 -9.43
C SER A 188 -14.41 10.46 -9.02
N MET A 189 -15.40 10.85 -9.83
CA MET A 189 -16.81 10.53 -9.61
C MET A 189 -17.02 9.01 -9.54
N PHE A 190 -16.64 8.28 -10.58
CA PHE A 190 -16.83 6.82 -10.66
C PHE A 190 -16.11 6.06 -9.53
N ARG A 191 -14.81 6.33 -9.32
CA ARG A 191 -14.04 5.67 -8.23
C ARG A 191 -14.58 5.97 -6.83
N ARG A 192 -15.17 7.15 -6.61
CA ARG A 192 -15.70 7.53 -5.30
C ARG A 192 -16.98 6.77 -4.95
N GLY A 193 -17.82 6.45 -5.94
CA GLY A 193 -18.97 5.55 -5.74
C GLY A 193 -18.52 4.19 -5.21
N ILE A 194 -17.66 3.50 -5.97
CA ILE A 194 -17.13 2.19 -5.58
C ILE A 194 -16.47 2.23 -4.19
N ARG A 195 -15.62 3.24 -3.92
CA ARG A 195 -14.92 3.38 -2.62
C ARG A 195 -15.86 3.56 -1.43
N LEU A 196 -16.98 4.26 -1.60
CA LEU A 196 -17.93 4.52 -0.52
C LEU A 196 -18.88 3.34 -0.31
N PHE A 197 -19.45 2.79 -1.39
CA PHE A 197 -20.50 1.76 -1.30
C PHE A 197 -19.98 0.34 -1.06
N LEU A 198 -18.87 -0.07 -1.70
CA LEU A 198 -18.39 -1.46 -1.63
C LEU A 198 -18.05 -1.94 -0.21
N PRO A 199 -17.38 -1.15 0.65
CA PRO A 199 -17.11 -1.55 2.04
C PRO A 199 -18.36 -1.57 2.91
N CYS A 200 -19.36 -0.71 2.61
CA CYS A 200 -20.66 -0.76 3.27
C CYS A 200 -21.36 -2.09 2.99
N PHE A 201 -21.39 -2.55 1.73
CA PHE A 201 -21.96 -3.86 1.39
C PHE A 201 -21.36 -5.01 2.21
N ALA A 202 -20.03 -5.03 2.36
CA ALA A 202 -19.34 -6.03 3.19
C ALA A 202 -19.75 -5.96 4.67
N SER A 203 -19.88 -4.75 5.23
CA SER A 203 -20.34 -4.54 6.61
C SER A 203 -21.80 -4.97 6.80
N THR A 204 -22.70 -4.55 5.92
CA THR A 204 -24.14 -4.90 6.00
C THR A 204 -24.40 -6.39 5.75
N PHE A 205 -23.61 -7.04 4.90
CA PHE A 205 -23.66 -8.50 4.75
C PHE A 205 -23.13 -9.21 6.01
N MET A 206 -22.08 -8.69 6.63
CA MET A 206 -21.61 -9.18 7.93
C MET A 206 -22.68 -8.99 9.02
N VAL A 207 -23.42 -7.87 9.07
CA VAL A 207 -24.58 -7.68 9.98
C VAL A 207 -25.60 -8.80 9.79
N VAL A 208 -25.96 -9.12 8.53
CA VAL A 208 -26.86 -10.24 8.20
C VAL A 208 -26.32 -11.58 8.73
N CYS A 209 -25.03 -11.88 8.56
CA CYS A 209 -24.42 -13.09 9.13
C CYS A 209 -24.47 -13.10 10.67
N LEU A 210 -24.13 -11.99 11.33
CA LEU A 210 -24.14 -11.85 12.79
C LEU A 210 -25.56 -11.94 13.38
N ALA A 211 -26.58 -11.47 12.66
CA ALA A 211 -27.99 -11.59 13.02
C ALA A 211 -28.50 -13.04 12.90
N GLN A 212 -28.11 -13.77 11.84
CA GLN A 212 -28.42 -15.20 11.68
C GLN A 212 -27.68 -16.07 12.72
N LEU A 213 -26.44 -15.72 13.09
CA LEU A 213 -25.71 -16.29 14.24
C LEU A 213 -26.30 -15.91 15.61
N ASN A 214 -27.44 -15.22 15.65
CA ASN A 214 -28.15 -14.78 16.87
C ASN A 214 -27.29 -13.91 17.81
N LEU A 215 -26.21 -13.27 17.32
CA LEU A 215 -25.35 -12.43 18.16
C LEU A 215 -26.04 -11.11 18.53
N TYR A 216 -26.76 -10.50 17.59
CA TYR A 216 -27.69 -9.38 17.87
C TYR A 216 -28.74 -9.75 18.93
N LYS A 217 -29.22 -11.00 18.94
CA LYS A 217 -30.23 -11.46 19.91
C LYS A 217 -29.70 -11.48 21.36
N ARG A 218 -28.39 -11.57 21.57
CA ARG A 218 -27.77 -11.54 22.91
C ARG A 218 -27.88 -10.17 23.58
N THR A 219 -27.85 -9.11 22.78
CA THR A 219 -27.86 -7.70 23.21
C THR A 219 -29.24 -7.05 23.07
N GLU A 220 -30.22 -7.74 22.48
CA GLU A 220 -31.59 -7.27 22.27
C GLU A 220 -32.28 -6.79 23.56
N ALA A 221 -32.01 -7.48 24.68
CA ALA A 221 -32.53 -7.10 25.99
C ALA A 221 -31.96 -5.76 26.50
N PHE A 222 -30.74 -5.39 26.12
CA PHE A 222 -30.11 -4.11 26.46
C PHE A 222 -30.65 -3.00 25.55
N SER A 223 -30.67 -3.21 24.23
CA SER A 223 -31.22 -2.27 23.24
C SER A 223 -32.66 -1.84 23.59
N LYS A 224 -33.53 -2.79 23.96
CA LYS A 224 -34.92 -2.49 24.37
C LYS A 224 -35.03 -1.58 25.60
N GLN A 225 -34.05 -1.60 26.51
CA GLN A 225 -34.02 -0.84 27.76
C GLN A 225 -33.46 0.59 27.63
N MET A 226 -32.84 0.93 26.50
CA MET A 226 -32.35 2.29 26.21
C MET A 226 -33.47 3.34 26.31
N ARG A 227 -33.10 4.59 26.63
CA ARG A 227 -34.04 5.67 26.95
C ARG A 227 -33.88 6.96 26.13
N GLY A 228 -32.68 7.22 25.61
CA GLY A 228 -32.41 8.34 24.70
C GLY A 228 -32.84 8.06 23.26
N ILE A 229 -31.97 8.37 22.30
CA ILE A 229 -32.20 8.05 20.89
C ILE A 229 -32.09 6.54 20.73
N LYS A 230 -33.20 5.89 20.37
CA LYS A 230 -33.24 4.44 20.10
C LYS A 230 -32.75 4.19 18.68
N GLU A 231 -31.70 3.38 18.56
CA GLU A 231 -31.24 2.85 17.30
C GLU A 231 -31.98 1.55 16.98
N ASP A 232 -32.35 1.36 15.71
CA ASP A 232 -32.99 0.11 15.28
C ASP A 232 -31.95 -1.01 15.36
N HIS A 233 -32.36 -2.14 15.94
CA HIS A 233 -31.48 -3.26 16.19
C HIS A 233 -31.81 -4.37 15.19
N CYS A 234 -30.83 -4.81 14.41
CA CYS A 234 -31.05 -5.70 13.27
C CYS A 234 -31.88 -6.93 13.65
N TYR A 235 -32.99 -7.11 12.92
CA TYR A 235 -33.86 -8.28 13.03
C TYR A 235 -33.24 -9.51 12.34
N THR A 236 -33.71 -10.70 12.72
CA THR A 236 -33.36 -11.97 12.06
C THR A 236 -34.61 -12.50 11.37
N GLN A 237 -34.58 -12.68 10.04
CA GLN A 237 -35.66 -13.32 9.29
C GLN A 237 -35.68 -14.85 9.55
N PRO A 238 -36.84 -15.53 9.47
CA PRO A 238 -36.97 -16.94 9.87
C PRO A 238 -36.18 -17.95 9.02
N ASP A 239 -35.73 -17.55 7.83
CA ASP A 239 -34.96 -18.37 6.91
C ASP A 239 -33.92 -17.53 6.15
N LEU A 240 -32.80 -18.17 5.83
CA LEU A 240 -31.64 -17.53 5.21
C LEU A 240 -31.95 -16.93 3.84
N TRP A 241 -32.87 -17.54 3.06
CA TRP A 241 -33.24 -17.02 1.76
C TRP A 241 -34.02 -15.71 1.87
N LYS A 242 -35.05 -15.64 2.73
CA LYS A 242 -35.73 -14.36 3.02
C LYS A 242 -34.80 -13.31 3.60
N GLN A 243 -33.83 -13.71 4.44
CA GLN A 243 -32.82 -12.77 4.93
C GLN A 243 -31.96 -12.19 3.79
N LEU A 244 -31.63 -12.99 2.78
CA LEU A 244 -30.83 -12.57 1.63
C LEU A 244 -31.64 -11.71 0.64
N THR A 245 -32.93 -12.01 0.41
CA THR A 245 -33.78 -11.15 -0.42
C THR A 245 -34.08 -9.81 0.25
N ASP A 246 -34.38 -9.83 1.55
CA ASP A 246 -34.54 -8.63 2.40
C ASP A 246 -33.27 -7.77 2.39
N TYR A 247 -32.09 -8.39 2.48
CA TYR A 247 -30.80 -7.71 2.29
C TYR A 247 -30.68 -7.04 0.92
N LEU A 248 -31.03 -7.71 -0.17
CA LEU A 248 -30.95 -7.14 -1.52
C LEU A 248 -31.94 -5.98 -1.72
N GLU A 249 -33.15 -6.06 -1.17
CA GLU A 249 -34.12 -4.96 -1.16
C GLU A 249 -33.59 -3.75 -0.36
N GLN A 250 -33.01 -3.97 0.82
CA GLN A 250 -32.37 -2.91 1.62
C GLN A 250 -31.17 -2.30 0.88
N ILE A 251 -30.32 -3.09 0.22
CA ILE A 251 -29.23 -2.58 -0.62
C ILE A 251 -29.74 -1.76 -1.80
N GLN A 252 -30.85 -2.13 -2.43
CA GLN A 252 -31.48 -1.34 -3.50
C GLN A 252 -31.94 0.05 -2.99
N ILE A 253 -32.43 0.13 -1.75
CA ILE A 253 -32.74 1.41 -1.07
C ILE A 253 -31.44 2.19 -0.82
N PHE A 254 -30.40 1.53 -0.28
CA PHE A 254 -29.12 2.15 0.06
C PHE A 254 -28.41 2.81 -1.14
N VAL A 255 -28.40 2.13 -2.31
CA VAL A 255 -27.75 2.65 -3.52
C VAL A 255 -28.58 3.67 -4.30
N ASN A 256 -29.80 4.00 -3.86
CA ASN A 256 -30.62 5.02 -4.52
C ASN A 256 -30.07 6.44 -4.24
N VAL A 257 -29.25 6.92 -5.17
CA VAL A 257 -28.63 8.24 -5.14
C VAL A 257 -29.44 9.33 -5.87
N PHE A 258 -30.65 9.01 -6.34
CA PHE A 258 -31.49 9.93 -7.13
C PHE A 258 -32.73 10.44 -6.38
N ASP A 259 -33.21 9.69 -5.38
CA ASP A 259 -34.10 10.27 -4.38
C ASP A 259 -33.33 11.33 -3.54
N TRP A 260 -34.02 12.37 -3.11
CA TRP A 260 -33.51 13.46 -2.28
C TRP A 260 -34.38 13.71 -1.03
N SER A 261 -35.28 12.78 -0.72
CA SER A 261 -36.09 12.80 0.50
C SER A 261 -35.22 12.76 1.77
N LEU A 262 -35.77 13.27 2.88
CA LEU A 262 -35.09 13.21 4.17
C LEU A 262 -34.99 11.74 4.62
N TYR A 263 -33.78 11.29 4.94
CA TYR A 263 -33.42 9.87 5.22
C TYR A 263 -33.45 8.93 4.01
N SER A 264 -33.57 9.45 2.78
CA SER A 264 -33.28 8.70 1.55
C SER A 264 -31.93 7.98 1.62
N GLY A 265 -31.91 6.67 1.35
CA GLY A 265 -30.72 5.82 1.47
C GLY A 265 -30.41 5.34 2.89
N SER A 266 -31.29 5.59 3.87
CA SER A 266 -31.26 4.91 5.17
C SER A 266 -31.87 3.51 5.06
N ILE A 267 -31.20 2.52 5.64
CA ILE A 267 -31.66 1.11 5.71
C ILE A 267 -31.97 0.70 7.14
N GLU A 268 -32.78 -0.36 7.32
CA GLU A 268 -33.12 -0.89 8.66
C GLU A 268 -32.03 -1.82 9.21
N LEU A 269 -31.29 -2.52 8.34
CA LEU A 269 -30.20 -3.43 8.75
C LEU A 269 -29.04 -2.70 9.44
N ASP A 270 -28.72 -1.48 8.98
CA ASP A 270 -27.68 -0.65 9.59
C ASP A 270 -27.91 0.85 9.35
N ARG A 271 -28.74 1.47 10.19
CA ARG A 271 -29.23 2.85 9.99
C ARG A 271 -28.12 3.90 9.99
N HIS A 272 -27.01 3.69 10.70
CA HIS A 272 -25.96 4.71 10.83
C HIS A 272 -25.30 5.07 9.49
N LEU A 273 -25.29 4.15 8.51
CA LEU A 273 -24.69 4.33 7.19
C LEU A 273 -25.39 5.38 6.30
N TRP A 274 -26.54 5.93 6.71
CA TRP A 274 -27.36 6.88 5.95
C TRP A 274 -26.61 8.10 5.40
N THR A 275 -25.48 8.52 6.00
CA THR A 275 -24.68 9.64 5.47
C THR A 275 -23.90 9.28 4.20
N ILE A 276 -23.66 8.00 3.89
CA ILE A 276 -22.88 7.57 2.72
C ILE A 276 -23.59 7.92 1.39
N PRO A 277 -24.88 7.61 1.18
CA PRO A 277 -25.61 8.05 -0.01
C PRO A 277 -25.75 9.57 -0.08
N VAL A 278 -25.82 10.28 1.06
CA VAL A 278 -25.85 11.77 1.10
C VAL A 278 -24.51 12.37 0.69
N GLU A 279 -23.40 11.86 1.21
CA GLU A 279 -22.04 12.29 0.86
C GLU A 279 -21.76 12.06 -0.62
N TYR A 280 -22.14 10.90 -1.19
CA TYR A 280 -21.95 10.66 -2.62
C TYR A 280 -22.80 11.61 -3.49
N ARG A 281 -24.08 11.80 -3.16
CA ARG A 281 -24.97 12.79 -3.79
C ARG A 281 -24.37 14.20 -3.80
N CYS A 282 -23.92 14.69 -2.65
CA CYS A 282 -23.29 16.01 -2.55
C CYS A 282 -21.96 16.09 -3.31
N SER A 283 -21.23 14.96 -3.40
CA SER A 283 -20.01 14.87 -4.21
C SER A 283 -20.29 14.99 -5.70
N MET A 284 -21.36 14.37 -6.22
CA MET A 284 -21.78 14.53 -7.62
C MET A 284 -22.08 16.00 -7.96
N VAL A 285 -22.83 16.67 -7.08
CA VAL A 285 -23.17 18.10 -7.20
C VAL A 285 -21.91 18.98 -7.16
N LEU A 286 -20.95 18.66 -6.28
CA LEU A 286 -19.66 19.33 -6.23
C LEU A 286 -18.84 19.12 -7.51
N PHE A 287 -18.82 17.89 -8.06
CA PHE A 287 -18.15 17.62 -9.34
C PHE A 287 -18.80 18.39 -10.50
N MET A 288 -20.13 18.48 -10.57
CA MET A 288 -20.83 19.36 -11.52
C MET A 288 -20.47 20.84 -11.30
N THR A 289 -20.34 21.27 -10.04
CA THR A 289 -19.89 22.62 -9.70
C THR A 289 -18.47 22.88 -10.21
N HIS A 290 -17.56 21.92 -10.09
CA HIS A 290 -16.20 22.02 -10.64
C HIS A 290 -16.20 22.24 -12.16
N LEU A 291 -17.13 21.61 -12.89
CA LEU A 291 -17.29 21.83 -14.33
C LEU A 291 -17.85 23.23 -14.64
N LEU A 292 -18.89 23.66 -13.90
CA LEU A 292 -19.52 24.97 -14.04
C LEU A 292 -18.52 26.13 -13.86
N VAL A 293 -17.63 26.05 -12.86
CA VAL A 293 -16.66 27.12 -12.54
C VAL A 293 -15.28 26.92 -13.18
N ALA A 294 -15.11 25.90 -14.03
CA ALA A 294 -13.81 25.47 -14.56
C ALA A 294 -13.01 26.59 -15.26
N ARG A 295 -13.69 27.47 -16.00
CA ARG A 295 -13.11 28.58 -16.76
C ARG A 295 -13.16 29.94 -16.05
N MET A 296 -13.67 30.00 -14.81
CA MET A 296 -13.82 31.26 -14.07
C MET A 296 -12.49 31.73 -13.46
N SER A 297 -12.30 33.04 -13.34
CA SER A 297 -11.22 33.60 -12.51
C SER A 297 -11.48 33.28 -11.03
N SER A 298 -10.45 33.25 -10.18
CA SER A 298 -10.61 32.93 -8.74
C SER A 298 -11.61 33.84 -8.02
N ARG A 299 -11.65 35.14 -8.36
CA ARG A 299 -12.63 36.08 -7.79
C ARG A 299 -14.06 35.70 -8.21
N LEU A 300 -14.30 35.50 -9.50
CA LEU A 300 -15.61 35.11 -10.03
C LEU A 300 -16.05 33.74 -9.49
N ARG A 301 -15.14 32.77 -9.42
CA ARG A 301 -15.40 31.43 -8.85
C ARG A 301 -15.82 31.54 -7.38
N LEU A 302 -15.13 32.33 -6.56
CA LEU A 302 -15.54 32.56 -5.16
C LEU A 302 -16.91 33.22 -5.07
N SER A 303 -17.22 34.23 -5.91
CA SER A 303 -18.54 34.84 -5.97
C SER A 303 -19.64 33.84 -6.36
N THR A 304 -19.39 32.98 -7.36
CA THR A 304 -20.33 31.92 -7.77
C THR A 304 -20.54 30.87 -6.68
N ILE A 305 -19.47 30.45 -5.99
CA ILE A 305 -19.58 29.50 -4.86
C ILE A 305 -20.35 30.14 -3.70
N ALA A 306 -20.11 31.42 -3.39
CA ALA A 306 -20.86 32.14 -2.36
C ALA A 306 -22.36 32.24 -2.71
N ALA A 307 -22.70 32.53 -3.98
CA ALA A 307 -24.08 32.53 -4.45
C ALA A 307 -24.74 31.15 -4.34
N LEU A 308 -24.01 30.06 -4.64
CA LEU A 308 -24.48 28.68 -4.45
C LEU A 308 -24.70 28.34 -2.96
N ILE A 309 -23.82 28.79 -2.05
CA ILE A 309 -24.00 28.62 -0.61
C ILE A 309 -25.28 29.34 -0.12
N VAL A 310 -25.48 30.59 -0.54
CA VAL A 310 -26.70 31.35 -0.20
C VAL A 310 -27.94 30.65 -0.76
N TRP A 311 -27.93 30.25 -2.03
CA TRP A 311 -29.02 29.47 -2.65
C TRP A 311 -29.31 28.18 -1.88
N GLY A 312 -28.27 27.43 -1.51
CA GLY A 312 -28.40 26.19 -0.74
C GLY A 312 -29.01 26.40 0.64
N ILE A 313 -28.68 27.51 1.32
CA ILE A 313 -29.33 27.91 2.57
C ILE A 313 -30.80 28.27 2.32
N SER A 314 -31.11 29.11 1.32
CA SER A 314 -32.48 29.51 0.98
C SER A 314 -33.38 28.31 0.69
N TRP A 315 -32.87 27.32 -0.04
CA TRP A 315 -33.57 26.10 -0.46
C TRP A 315 -33.44 24.91 0.52
N ASN A 316 -33.08 25.16 1.79
CA ASN A 316 -33.00 24.12 2.85
C ASN A 316 -32.03 22.96 2.52
N ARG A 317 -31.05 23.18 1.65
CA ARG A 317 -30.01 22.22 1.25
C ARG A 317 -28.87 22.18 2.26
N TRP A 318 -29.21 21.82 3.49
CA TRP A 318 -28.29 21.63 4.63
C TRP A 318 -27.15 20.65 4.32
N ASP A 319 -27.34 19.79 3.33
CA ASP A 319 -26.44 18.76 2.84
C ASP A 319 -25.42 19.29 1.81
N MET A 320 -25.88 20.07 0.82
CA MET A 320 -25.05 20.57 -0.28
C MET A 320 -24.14 21.73 0.14
N TRP A 321 -24.66 22.71 0.87
CA TRP A 321 -23.92 23.97 1.08
C TRP A 321 -22.59 23.82 1.85
N PRO A 322 -22.42 22.88 2.81
CA PRO A 322 -21.12 22.62 3.44
C PRO A 322 -20.05 22.12 2.46
N PHE A 323 -20.41 21.36 1.41
CA PHE A 323 -19.44 20.95 0.38
C PHE A 323 -18.93 22.17 -0.42
N TRP A 324 -19.82 23.12 -0.73
CA TRP A 324 -19.44 24.39 -1.35
C TRP A 324 -18.63 25.29 -0.42
N ALA A 325 -18.93 25.32 0.89
CA ALA A 325 -18.09 26.01 1.87
C ALA A 325 -16.68 25.40 1.91
N GLY A 326 -16.55 24.07 1.93
CA GLY A 326 -15.27 23.37 1.81
C GLY A 326 -14.51 23.71 0.53
N MET A 327 -15.22 23.82 -0.61
CA MET A 327 -14.64 24.26 -1.89
C MET A 327 -14.11 25.70 -1.83
N ALA A 328 -14.85 26.63 -1.24
CA ALA A 328 -14.41 28.02 -1.06
C ALA A 328 -13.17 28.11 -0.16
N ILE A 329 -13.14 27.34 0.94
CA ILE A 329 -11.99 27.32 1.86
C ILE A 329 -10.74 26.71 1.16
N ALA A 330 -10.92 25.70 0.30
CA ALA A 330 -9.82 25.16 -0.52
C ALA A 330 -9.27 26.17 -1.54
N GLU A 331 -10.14 26.95 -2.21
CA GLU A 331 -9.71 28.04 -3.09
C GLU A 331 -8.91 29.10 -2.30
N LEU A 332 -9.38 29.49 -1.11
CA LEU A 332 -8.73 30.48 -0.26
C LEU A 332 -7.37 30.00 0.30
N ASP A 333 -7.23 28.74 0.72
CA ASP A 333 -5.95 28.19 1.17
C ASP A 333 -4.92 28.12 0.03
N LEU A 334 -5.37 27.85 -1.20
CA LEU A 334 -4.53 27.84 -2.39
C LEU A 334 -4.10 29.25 -2.85
N ILE A 335 -5.00 30.24 -2.74
CA ILE A 335 -4.64 31.65 -2.98
C ILE A 335 -3.62 32.11 -1.94
N ARG A 336 -3.86 31.84 -0.65
CA ARG A 336 -2.95 32.22 0.45
C ARG A 336 -1.58 31.57 0.32
N THR A 337 -1.50 30.26 0.08
CA THR A 337 -0.20 29.57 -0.07
C THR A 337 0.59 30.03 -1.29
N LYS A 338 -0.07 30.45 -2.38
CA LYS A 338 0.60 31.07 -3.54
C LYS A 338 1.16 32.48 -3.26
N LEU A 339 0.62 33.19 -2.26
CA LEU A 339 1.05 34.53 -1.87
C LEU A 339 2.16 34.55 -0.80
N SER A 340 2.72 33.40 -0.40
CA SER A 340 3.83 33.31 0.56
C SER A 340 4.97 32.43 0.05
N PRO A 341 5.75 32.86 -0.97
CA PRO A 341 6.75 32.01 -1.63
C PRO A 341 7.99 31.68 -0.78
N GLY A 342 8.24 32.45 0.29
CA GLY A 342 9.48 32.40 1.07
C GLY A 342 9.47 31.51 2.31
N THR A 343 8.50 30.61 2.48
CA THR A 343 8.43 29.73 3.67
C THR A 343 8.39 28.26 3.28
N ASP A 344 9.55 27.68 2.99
CA ASP A 344 9.69 26.23 2.93
C ASP A 344 9.56 25.65 4.35
N ARG A 345 8.36 25.15 4.66
CA ARG A 345 8.00 24.65 5.99
C ARG A 345 8.70 23.33 6.38
N SER A 346 9.50 22.75 5.50
CA SER A 346 10.31 21.56 5.83
C SER A 346 11.31 21.82 6.98
N LEU A 347 11.79 23.06 7.12
CA LEU A 347 12.84 23.42 8.09
C LEU A 347 12.37 23.54 9.55
N LEU A 348 11.06 23.65 9.83
CA LEU A 348 10.53 23.88 11.20
C LEU A 348 10.43 22.61 12.09
N SER A 349 11.16 21.55 11.75
CA SER A 349 11.14 20.28 12.50
C SER A 349 12.33 20.08 13.47
N TYR A 350 13.27 21.03 13.55
CA TYR A 350 14.43 20.96 14.45
C TYR A 350 14.35 22.00 15.59
N PRO A 351 14.24 21.57 16.86
CA PRO A 351 14.31 22.48 17.99
C PRO A 351 15.77 22.85 18.29
N GLY A 352 16.25 23.91 17.62
CA GLY A 352 17.49 24.62 17.98
C GLY A 352 18.55 24.63 16.89
N LEU A 353 18.71 25.78 16.23
CA LEU A 353 19.99 26.41 15.88
C LEU A 353 19.78 27.84 15.36
N ALA A 354 20.79 28.69 15.55
CA ALA A 354 21.00 30.01 14.92
C ALA A 354 19.78 30.92 14.73
N HIS A 355 19.50 31.73 15.76
CA HIS A 355 18.88 33.04 15.56
C HIS A 355 20.00 34.01 15.14
N ASP A 356 20.03 34.50 13.90
CA ASP A 356 20.96 35.59 13.53
C ASP A 356 20.41 36.53 12.44
N LYS A 357 21.10 37.67 12.26
CA LYS A 357 20.51 38.92 11.75
C LYS A 357 20.59 39.10 10.22
N VAL A 358 19.49 39.59 9.65
CA VAL A 358 19.48 40.58 8.55
C VAL A 358 18.41 41.63 8.85
N ASP A 359 18.64 42.84 8.37
CA ASP A 359 17.89 44.08 8.50
C ASP A 359 16.37 44.06 8.20
N SER A 360 15.57 45.08 8.50
CA SER A 360 15.46 46.11 9.58
C SER A 360 14.42 47.15 9.10
N CYS A 361 13.92 48.02 9.99
CA CYS A 361 12.91 49.08 9.74
C CYS A 361 11.49 48.66 9.26
N ALA A 362 11.33 47.95 8.13
CA ALA A 362 10.04 47.69 7.49
C ALA A 362 9.09 46.72 8.25
N ASP A 363 9.64 45.97 9.19
CA ASP A 363 9.08 44.72 9.72
C ASP A 363 8.06 44.91 10.87
N THR A 364 8.11 46.06 11.56
CA THR A 364 7.36 46.29 12.80
C THR A 364 5.83 46.28 12.62
N ASN A 365 5.32 46.91 11.56
CA ASN A 365 3.90 46.91 11.25
C ASN A 365 3.44 45.54 10.70
N HIS A 366 4.25 44.86 9.87
CA HIS A 366 3.88 43.56 9.31
C HIS A 366 3.74 42.50 10.42
N ARG A 367 4.66 42.45 11.39
CA ARG A 367 4.57 41.59 12.58
C ARG A 367 3.39 41.96 13.49
N ARG A 368 3.01 43.24 13.58
CA ARG A 368 1.80 43.67 14.33
C ARG A 368 0.52 43.17 13.68
N PHE A 369 0.35 43.35 12.36
CA PHE A 369 -0.81 42.84 11.63
C PHE A 369 -0.88 41.30 11.66
N GLU A 370 0.24 40.61 11.52
CA GLU A 370 0.30 39.15 11.64
C GLU A 370 -0.15 38.68 13.03
N ARG A 371 0.42 39.23 14.12
CA ARG A 371 -0.01 38.91 15.50
C ARG A 371 -1.49 39.18 15.73
N LEU A 372 -2.01 40.31 15.23
CA LEU A 372 -3.43 40.65 15.34
C LEU A 372 -4.31 39.63 14.59
N SER A 373 -3.89 39.19 13.41
CA SER A 373 -4.60 38.16 12.63
C SER A 373 -4.63 36.81 13.36
N ILE A 374 -3.54 36.42 14.04
CA ILE A 374 -3.47 35.18 14.82
C ILE A 374 -4.45 35.22 15.99
N VAL A 375 -4.51 36.35 16.73
CA VAL A 375 -5.49 36.57 17.80
C VAL A 375 -6.93 36.50 17.26
N MET A 376 -7.20 37.13 16.11
CA MET A 376 -8.50 37.04 15.45
C MET A 376 -8.88 35.58 15.13
N TYR A 377 -7.97 34.77 14.60
CA TYR A 377 -8.25 33.36 14.32
C TYR A 377 -8.49 32.52 15.60
N TRP A 378 -7.84 32.83 16.73
CA TRP A 378 -8.17 32.21 18.01
C TRP A 378 -9.57 32.59 18.52
N ILE A 379 -10.01 33.84 18.31
CA ILE A 379 -11.39 34.25 18.61
C ILE A 379 -12.39 33.51 17.71
N ILE A 380 -12.11 33.41 16.41
CA ILE A 380 -12.94 32.64 15.45
C ILE A 380 -12.98 31.15 15.84
N LEU A 381 -11.90 30.57 16.38
CA LEU A 381 -11.90 29.21 16.89
C LEU A 381 -12.94 29.02 18.01
N VAL A 382 -12.92 29.88 19.04
CA VAL A 382 -13.87 29.80 20.16
C VAL A 382 -15.31 29.97 19.67
N VAL A 383 -15.56 30.93 18.77
CA VAL A 383 -16.87 31.11 18.14
C VAL A 383 -17.29 29.86 17.34
N SER A 384 -16.38 29.25 16.58
CA SER A 384 -16.67 28.05 15.77
C SER A 384 -17.07 26.86 16.64
N LEU A 385 -16.39 26.64 17.77
CA LEU A 385 -16.71 25.60 18.75
C LEU A 385 -18.04 25.89 19.47
N TYR A 386 -18.33 27.16 19.76
CA TYR A 386 -19.63 27.55 20.35
C TYR A 386 -20.80 27.31 19.38
N LEU A 387 -20.65 27.63 18.09
CA LEU A 387 -21.66 27.41 17.05
C LEU A 387 -21.83 25.92 16.69
N LEU A 388 -20.75 25.14 16.70
CA LEU A 388 -20.79 23.67 16.65
C LEU A 388 -21.57 23.08 17.84
N SER A 389 -21.60 23.77 18.98
CA SER A 389 -22.29 23.32 20.20
C SER A 389 -23.78 23.70 20.26
N PHE A 390 -24.37 24.17 19.15
CA PHE A 390 -25.82 24.39 19.07
C PHE A 390 -26.58 23.07 19.34
N PRO A 391 -27.61 23.05 20.20
CA PRO A 391 -28.24 21.81 20.64
C PRO A 391 -29.18 21.22 19.58
N ASP A 392 -29.21 19.89 19.49
CA ASP A 392 -30.01 19.14 18.52
C ASP A 392 -31.52 19.26 18.79
N ALA A 393 -31.89 19.40 20.08
CA ALA A 393 -33.24 19.64 20.55
C ALA A 393 -33.32 20.89 21.44
N GLY A 394 -34.47 21.56 21.43
CA GLY A 394 -34.77 22.63 22.40
C GLY A 394 -33.98 23.95 22.27
N GLY A 395 -33.27 24.21 21.16
CA GLY A 395 -32.45 25.43 21.00
C GLY A 395 -33.19 26.78 21.18
N HIS A 396 -34.51 26.81 20.99
CA HIS A 396 -35.38 27.96 21.30
C HIS A 396 -35.57 28.24 22.80
N ALA A 397 -35.27 27.25 23.65
CA ALA A 397 -35.43 27.27 25.11
C ALA A 397 -34.12 26.89 25.84
N THR A 398 -32.98 26.87 25.14
CA THR A 398 -31.64 26.61 25.71
C THR A 398 -30.90 27.94 25.91
N PRO A 399 -30.53 28.31 27.15
CA PRO A 399 -29.76 29.52 27.44
C PRO A 399 -28.54 29.73 26.52
N GLY A 400 -28.27 30.98 26.16
CA GLY A 400 -27.26 31.37 25.15
C GLY A 400 -27.69 31.12 23.69
N TYR A 401 -28.29 29.96 23.40
CA TYR A 401 -28.69 29.58 22.03
C TYR A 401 -30.04 30.14 21.59
N MET A 402 -30.87 30.65 22.50
CA MET A 402 -32.20 31.22 22.20
C MET A 402 -32.14 32.28 21.08
N THR A 403 -31.19 33.22 21.14
CA THR A 403 -31.04 34.28 20.12
C THR A 403 -30.61 33.69 18.77
N LEU A 404 -29.61 32.81 18.78
CA LEU A 404 -29.13 32.12 17.57
C LEU A 404 -30.24 31.31 16.89
N ASN A 405 -31.13 30.67 17.66
CA ASN A 405 -32.28 29.94 17.13
C ASN A 405 -33.26 30.85 16.36
N HIS A 406 -33.41 32.12 16.75
CA HIS A 406 -34.27 33.10 16.04
C HIS A 406 -33.61 33.66 14.77
N TRP A 407 -32.28 33.64 14.69
CA TRP A 407 -31.52 34.06 13.50
C TRP A 407 -31.42 32.98 12.40
N ILE A 408 -31.94 31.77 12.64
CA ILE A 408 -32.01 30.72 11.60
C ILE A 408 -33.08 31.11 10.56
N PRO A 409 -32.75 31.17 9.25
CA PRO A 409 -33.71 31.52 8.21
C PRO A 409 -34.99 30.68 8.26
N ALA A 410 -36.15 31.32 8.08
CA ALA A 410 -37.45 30.66 8.24
C ALA A 410 -37.68 29.49 7.27
N SER A 411 -37.06 29.49 6.08
CA SER A 411 -37.11 28.39 5.11
C SER A 411 -36.22 27.19 5.48
N PHE A 412 -35.31 27.33 6.44
CA PHE A 412 -34.36 26.28 6.82
C PHE A 412 -34.98 25.32 7.84
N ASN A 413 -35.75 24.36 7.34
CA ASN A 413 -36.49 23.37 8.14
C ASN A 413 -35.59 22.59 9.12
N GLN A 414 -34.38 22.21 8.71
CA GLN A 414 -33.45 21.43 9.53
C GLN A 414 -32.65 22.28 10.52
N LYS A 415 -33.35 23.07 11.36
CA LYS A 415 -32.78 24.14 12.20
C LYS A 415 -31.53 23.74 13.01
N HIS A 416 -31.52 22.54 13.60
CA HIS A 416 -30.38 22.04 14.38
C HIS A 416 -29.06 21.95 13.58
N ARG A 417 -29.12 21.86 12.24
CA ARG A 417 -27.94 21.74 11.36
C ARG A 417 -27.37 23.08 10.89
N PHE A 418 -28.10 24.18 11.06
CA PHE A 418 -27.70 25.48 10.53
C PHE A 418 -26.40 25.98 11.17
N TRP A 419 -26.40 26.16 12.49
CA TRP A 419 -25.23 26.66 13.22
C TRP A 419 -24.04 25.69 13.27
N PRO A 420 -24.23 24.36 13.39
CA PRO A 420 -23.11 23.43 13.26
C PRO A 420 -22.45 23.42 11.88
N ASN A 421 -23.20 23.60 10.78
CA ASN A 421 -22.60 23.78 9.45
C ASN A 421 -21.78 25.07 9.34
N VAL A 422 -22.26 26.18 9.94
CA VAL A 422 -21.50 27.45 10.00
C VAL A 422 -20.25 27.28 10.86
N GLY A 423 -20.38 26.67 12.03
CA GLY A 423 -19.26 26.38 12.93
C GLY A 423 -18.22 25.45 12.31
N ALA A 424 -18.64 24.39 11.61
CA ALA A 424 -17.73 23.50 10.87
C ALA A 424 -16.96 24.25 9.76
N SER A 425 -17.63 25.14 9.03
CA SER A 425 -17.01 25.96 7.99
C SER A 425 -15.96 26.91 8.57
N LEU A 426 -16.30 27.60 9.66
CA LEU A 426 -15.37 28.48 10.39
C LEU A 426 -14.21 27.69 11.03
N LEU A 427 -14.46 26.49 11.55
CA LEU A 427 -13.43 25.63 12.14
C LEU A 427 -12.40 25.20 11.08
N VAL A 428 -12.83 24.65 9.95
CA VAL A 428 -11.91 24.22 8.87
C VAL A 428 -11.11 25.41 8.34
N TRP A 429 -11.75 26.56 8.12
CA TRP A 429 -11.06 27.79 7.71
C TRP A 429 -10.04 28.28 8.75
N THR A 430 -10.38 28.20 10.04
CA THR A 430 -9.48 28.57 11.14
C THR A 430 -8.30 27.62 11.26
N VAL A 431 -8.51 26.31 11.09
CA VAL A 431 -7.43 25.31 11.08
C VAL A 431 -6.49 25.53 9.89
N CYS A 432 -6.99 25.88 8.70
CA CYS A 432 -6.11 26.23 7.57
C CYS A 432 -5.18 27.41 7.90
N ASN A 433 -5.65 28.36 8.72
CA ASN A 433 -4.91 29.57 9.08
C ASN A 433 -3.96 29.40 10.28
N LEU A 434 -4.39 28.75 11.36
CA LEU A 434 -3.58 28.50 12.56
C LEU A 434 -2.63 27.30 12.38
N GLY A 435 -1.35 27.56 12.12
CA GLY A 435 -0.32 26.53 11.94
C GLY A 435 -0.19 25.55 13.11
N VAL A 436 -0.40 25.98 14.35
CA VAL A 436 -0.44 25.07 15.53
C VAL A 436 -1.53 24.02 15.38
N LEU A 437 -2.74 24.38 14.95
CA LEU A 437 -3.82 23.42 14.75
C LEU A 437 -3.53 22.52 13.54
N ARG A 438 -3.15 23.13 12.40
CA ARG A 438 -2.88 22.43 11.14
C ARG A 438 -1.76 21.41 11.26
N ASP A 439 -0.60 21.88 11.72
CA ASP A 439 0.69 21.23 11.52
C ASP A 439 1.17 20.51 12.80
N GLN A 440 0.64 20.86 13.99
CA GLN A 440 0.96 20.17 15.25
C GLN A 440 -0.21 19.32 15.76
N VAL A 441 -1.42 19.89 15.93
CA VAL A 441 -2.56 19.16 16.54
C VAL A 441 -3.13 18.10 15.58
N PHE A 442 -3.64 18.49 14.41
CA PHE A 442 -4.28 17.52 13.50
C PHE A 442 -3.27 16.60 12.78
N CYS A 443 -2.00 16.96 12.78
CA CYS A 443 -0.89 16.10 12.33
C CYS A 443 -0.26 15.26 13.46
N TRP A 444 -0.75 15.34 14.71
CA TRP A 444 -0.24 14.54 15.83
C TRP A 444 -0.47 13.03 15.60
N ARG A 445 0.49 12.19 15.99
CA ARG A 445 0.52 10.74 15.64
C ARG A 445 -0.77 9.96 16.00
N PRO A 446 -1.40 10.13 17.19
CA PRO A 446 -2.65 9.46 17.52
C PRO A 446 -3.84 9.95 16.68
N ILE A 447 -3.92 11.25 16.41
CA ILE A 447 -4.99 11.85 15.58
C ILE A 447 -4.84 11.43 14.11
N GLN A 448 -3.60 11.34 13.61
CA GLN A 448 -3.30 10.75 12.31
C GLN A 448 -3.61 9.25 12.24
N TYR A 449 -3.46 8.49 13.33
CA TYR A 449 -3.91 7.09 13.38
C TYR A 449 -5.45 7.00 13.30
N LEU A 450 -6.18 7.81 14.08
CA LEU A 450 -7.64 7.93 13.93
C LEU A 450 -8.03 8.30 12.50
N GLY A 451 -7.26 9.18 11.84
CA GLY A 451 -7.46 9.53 10.42
C GLY A 451 -7.32 8.34 9.48
N ARG A 452 -6.29 7.50 9.68
CA ARG A 452 -6.07 6.26 8.89
C ARG A 452 -7.19 5.24 9.06
N ILE A 453 -7.71 5.05 10.28
CA ILE A 453 -8.81 4.10 10.54
C ILE A 453 -10.21 4.71 10.39
N SER A 454 -10.32 6.03 10.17
CA SER A 454 -11.57 6.81 10.25
C SER A 454 -12.76 6.19 9.50
N PHE A 455 -12.53 5.73 8.27
CA PHE A 455 -13.57 5.14 7.44
C PHE A 455 -13.94 3.71 7.90
N SER A 456 -12.98 2.89 8.35
CA SER A 456 -13.27 1.58 8.93
C SER A 456 -13.99 1.69 10.26
N LEU A 457 -13.59 2.64 11.11
CA LEU A 457 -14.28 2.97 12.36
C LEU A 457 -15.72 3.42 12.08
N TYR A 458 -15.91 4.30 11.08
CA TYR A 458 -17.25 4.70 10.65
C TYR A 458 -18.08 3.53 10.11
N VAL A 459 -17.55 2.65 9.27
CA VAL A 459 -18.33 1.53 8.67
C VAL A 459 -18.62 0.38 9.64
N MET A 460 -17.83 0.23 10.71
CA MET A 460 -17.89 -0.92 11.63
C MET A 460 -18.48 -0.61 13.02
N HIS A 461 -18.72 0.66 13.37
CA HIS A 461 -19.15 0.98 14.73
C HIS A 461 -20.53 0.42 15.09
N GLY A 462 -21.54 0.58 14.21
CA GLY A 462 -22.86 -0.05 14.40
C GLY A 462 -22.76 -1.56 14.68
N PRO A 463 -22.17 -2.36 13.78
CA PRO A 463 -21.97 -3.80 13.99
C PRO A 463 -21.29 -4.16 15.33
N ILE A 464 -20.22 -3.46 15.70
CA ILE A 464 -19.45 -3.73 16.94
C ILE A 464 -20.23 -3.30 18.19
N ILE A 465 -20.85 -2.12 18.17
CA ILE A 465 -21.64 -1.58 19.29
C ILE A 465 -22.85 -2.48 19.57
N HIS A 466 -23.60 -2.84 18.53
CA HIS A 466 -24.81 -3.65 18.68
C HIS A 466 -24.53 -5.11 19.03
N THR A 467 -23.38 -5.71 18.66
CA THR A 467 -23.07 -7.12 19.01
C THR A 467 -22.21 -7.32 20.24
N LEU A 468 -21.28 -6.40 20.53
CA LEU A 468 -20.31 -6.51 21.62
C LEU A 468 -20.36 -5.34 22.60
N GLY A 469 -20.50 -4.11 22.12
CA GLY A 469 -20.54 -2.91 22.98
C GLY A 469 -21.66 -2.96 24.02
N TYR A 470 -22.87 -3.33 23.59
CA TYR A 470 -24.04 -3.50 24.47
C TYR A 470 -23.91 -4.66 25.48
N MET A 471 -22.87 -5.51 25.40
CA MET A 471 -22.58 -6.54 26.42
C MET A 471 -21.76 -5.99 27.59
N ILE A 472 -21.05 -4.86 27.42
CA ILE A 472 -20.10 -4.31 28.41
C ILE A 472 -20.51 -2.94 28.98
N LEU A 473 -21.51 -2.27 28.38
CA LEU A 473 -22.02 -1.00 28.88
C LEU A 473 -22.91 -1.17 30.13
N PRO A 474 -22.86 -0.22 31.09
CA PRO A 474 -23.84 -0.17 32.18
C PRO A 474 -25.25 0.14 31.64
N LEU A 475 -26.28 -0.35 32.35
CA LEU A 475 -27.69 -0.03 32.05
C LEU A 475 -27.98 1.46 32.35
N SER A 476 -28.79 2.09 31.49
CA SER A 476 -29.24 3.48 31.67
C SER A 476 -30.00 3.66 33.00
N PRO A 477 -29.74 4.74 33.76
CA PRO A 477 -30.41 4.96 35.05
C PRO A 477 -31.93 5.13 34.89
N LYS A 478 -32.69 4.69 35.90
CA LYS A 478 -34.17 4.74 35.87
C LYS A 478 -34.74 6.16 36.07
N VAL A 479 -33.92 7.10 36.54
CA VAL A 479 -34.22 8.53 36.73
C VAL A 479 -32.94 9.30 36.41
N GLU A 480 -33.00 10.40 35.65
CA GLU A 480 -31.84 11.27 35.38
C GLU A 480 -31.62 12.28 36.53
N THR A 481 -31.27 11.81 37.73
CA THR A 481 -30.73 12.73 38.77
C THR A 481 -29.24 13.01 38.49
N PRO A 482 -28.68 14.15 38.96
CA PRO A 482 -27.26 14.44 38.79
C PRO A 482 -26.34 13.35 39.32
N GLU A 483 -26.71 12.72 40.44
CA GLU A 483 -25.95 11.67 41.12
C GLU A 483 -26.02 10.35 40.33
N ALA A 484 -27.23 9.91 39.94
CA ALA A 484 -27.41 8.69 39.15
C ALA A 484 -26.77 8.81 37.76
N LEU A 485 -26.76 10.00 37.18
CA LEU A 485 -26.08 10.29 35.92
C LEU A 485 -24.54 10.34 36.10
N TRP A 486 -24.03 10.85 37.23
CA TRP A 486 -22.61 10.82 37.58
C TRP A 486 -22.10 9.40 37.85
N GLU A 487 -22.85 8.58 38.59
CA GLU A 487 -22.55 7.16 38.78
C GLU A 487 -22.54 6.40 37.44
N PHE A 488 -23.53 6.68 36.58
CA PHE A 488 -23.56 6.12 35.23
C PHE A 488 -22.33 6.54 34.41
N GLN A 489 -21.95 7.82 34.41
CA GLN A 489 -20.76 8.34 33.71
C GLN A 489 -19.48 7.67 34.25
N LEU A 490 -19.35 7.52 35.56
CA LEU A 490 -18.22 6.85 36.19
C LEU A 490 -18.16 5.35 35.83
N ALA A 491 -19.31 4.67 35.77
CA ALA A 491 -19.42 3.29 35.32
C ALA A 491 -19.11 3.13 33.83
N PHE A 492 -19.57 4.06 32.99
CA PHE A 492 -19.30 4.11 31.54
C PHE A 492 -17.81 4.33 31.26
N LEU A 493 -17.15 5.24 31.99
CA LEU A 493 -15.70 5.45 31.92
C LEU A 493 -14.92 4.21 32.38
N LYS A 494 -15.36 3.54 33.46
CA LYS A 494 -14.76 2.27 33.92
C LYS A 494 -14.90 1.15 32.88
N ALA A 495 -16.08 0.99 32.27
CA ALA A 495 -16.32 0.03 31.19
C ALA A 495 -15.49 0.34 29.94
N SER A 496 -15.35 1.61 29.59
CA SER A 496 -14.53 2.07 28.46
C SER A 496 -13.03 1.87 28.70
N ALA A 497 -12.58 1.85 29.96
CA ALA A 497 -11.18 1.65 30.34
C ALA A 497 -10.80 0.18 30.59
N PHE A 498 -11.76 -0.70 30.89
CA PHE A 498 -11.52 -2.11 31.21
C PHE A 498 -12.44 -3.05 30.42
N ILE A 499 -11.89 -3.76 29.44
CA ILE A 499 -12.52 -4.94 28.82
C ILE A 499 -12.49 -6.10 29.83
N LYS A 500 -13.34 -6.03 30.86
CA LYS A 500 -13.50 -7.11 31.82
C LYS A 500 -14.42 -8.16 31.21
N ILE A 501 -13.84 -9.20 30.62
CA ILE A 501 -14.58 -10.39 30.20
C ILE A 501 -15.24 -10.97 31.46
N GLN A 502 -16.55 -10.75 31.58
CA GLN A 502 -17.33 -11.25 32.69
C GLN A 502 -17.54 -12.75 32.50
N LYS A 503 -16.65 -13.55 33.09
CA LYS A 503 -16.92 -14.98 33.27
C LYS A 503 -18.27 -15.13 33.98
N ASP A 504 -19.10 -15.97 33.41
CA ASP A 504 -20.36 -16.43 33.99
C ASP A 504 -20.12 -17.78 34.68
N PRO A 505 -20.25 -17.85 36.01
CA PRO A 505 -20.38 -19.12 36.73
C PRO A 505 -21.83 -19.29 37.24
N THR A 506 -22.43 -20.43 36.88
CA THR A 506 -23.71 -20.95 37.40
C THR A 506 -24.93 -20.03 37.23
N GLY A 507 -25.71 -20.27 36.17
CA GLY A 507 -27.05 -19.72 36.07
C GLY A 507 -28.05 -20.50 36.93
N GLU A 508 -28.85 -19.81 37.73
CA GLU A 508 -30.08 -20.37 38.32
C GLU A 508 -31.22 -19.35 38.28
N VAL A 509 -32.36 -19.75 37.71
CA VAL A 509 -33.55 -18.89 37.60
C VAL A 509 -34.60 -19.32 38.62
N ARG A 510 -34.54 -18.78 39.85
CA ARG A 510 -35.73 -18.63 40.72
C ARG A 510 -35.54 -17.75 41.98
N ARG A 511 -36.64 -17.08 42.33
CA ARG A 511 -37.03 -16.54 43.66
C ARG A 511 -36.08 -15.55 44.37
N GLY A 512 -36.37 -14.26 44.20
CA GLY A 512 -35.92 -13.16 45.08
C GLY A 512 -37.04 -12.38 45.80
N GLN A 513 -38.31 -12.81 45.73
CA GLN A 513 -39.41 -12.17 46.48
C GLN A 513 -39.40 -12.58 47.96
N ARG A 514 -38.56 -11.95 48.80
CA ARG A 514 -38.76 -11.86 50.28
C ARG A 514 -37.75 -10.98 51.06
N ILE A 515 -37.49 -9.75 50.61
CA ILE A 515 -36.99 -8.67 51.50
C ILE A 515 -37.78 -7.39 51.21
N LEU A 516 -39.06 -7.38 51.60
CA LEU A 516 -39.93 -6.21 51.56
C LEU A 516 -41.08 -6.30 52.58
N ALA A 517 -40.73 -6.82 53.76
CA ALA A 517 -41.45 -6.74 55.01
C ALA A 517 -40.41 -6.48 56.11
N GLU A 518 -40.81 -5.91 57.25
CA GLU A 518 -39.91 -5.63 58.38
C GLU A 518 -38.73 -4.69 58.10
N THR A 519 -39.03 -3.45 57.71
CA THR A 519 -38.22 -2.30 58.17
C THR A 519 -39.06 -1.03 58.39
N ASN A 520 -40.34 -1.23 58.71
CA ASN A 520 -41.25 -0.16 59.08
C ASN A 520 -41.30 -0.04 60.61
N ASN A 521 -40.17 0.32 61.25
CA ASN A 521 -40.23 0.81 62.63
C ASN A 521 -39.11 1.81 63.00
N VAL A 522 -39.60 2.99 63.35
CA VAL A 522 -39.07 4.06 64.21
C VAL A 522 -37.80 3.75 65.04
N GLY A 523 -36.83 4.67 65.05
CA GLY A 523 -36.08 4.96 66.30
C GLY A 523 -34.63 5.44 66.20
N ARG A 524 -34.43 6.77 66.30
CA ARG A 524 -33.28 7.49 66.93
C ARG A 524 -31.89 6.79 66.86
N HIS A 525 -30.90 7.43 66.24
CA HIS A 525 -30.19 8.51 66.95
C HIS A 525 -30.08 9.82 66.18
N HIS A 526 -29.90 10.92 66.92
CA HIS A 526 -30.07 12.28 66.41
C HIS A 526 -29.09 13.26 67.09
N LYS A 527 -28.25 13.94 66.30
CA LYS A 527 -27.72 15.31 66.45
C LYS A 527 -26.55 15.51 65.47
N GLY A 528 -26.39 16.72 64.91
CA GLY A 528 -25.32 17.02 63.94
C GLY A 528 -25.62 18.13 62.92
N LYS A 529 -26.89 18.49 62.70
CA LYS A 529 -27.25 19.71 61.95
C LYS A 529 -27.39 20.91 62.89
N GLN A 530 -26.39 21.80 62.94
CA GLN A 530 -26.59 23.24 63.25
C GLN A 530 -25.35 24.12 62.97
N LEU A 531 -24.97 24.21 61.70
CA LEU A 531 -24.30 25.34 61.03
C LEU A 531 -24.52 25.03 59.54
N ILE A 532 -25.10 25.86 58.68
CA ILE A 532 -25.26 27.33 58.70
C ILE A 532 -26.73 27.69 58.40
N GLN A 533 -27.38 28.48 59.26
CA GLN A 533 -28.55 29.28 58.87
C GLN A 533 -28.53 30.66 59.55
N ALA A 534 -27.45 31.39 59.28
CA ALA A 534 -27.28 32.82 59.48
C ALA A 534 -26.43 33.33 58.29
N MET A 535 -26.59 34.55 57.77
CA MET A 535 -27.33 35.69 58.29
C MET A 535 -27.84 36.58 57.12
N PHE A 536 -28.93 37.33 57.35
CA PHE A 536 -29.63 38.24 56.41
C PHE A 536 -30.33 37.58 55.20
N LYS A 537 -31.62 37.83 54.85
CA LYS A 537 -32.55 39.00 54.92
C LYS A 537 -32.25 40.07 53.84
N ARG A 538 -33.23 40.66 53.14
CA ARG A 538 -34.71 40.54 53.15
C ARG A 538 -35.30 40.98 51.77
N PRO A 539 -36.59 40.75 51.46
CA PRO A 539 -37.22 41.07 50.17
C PRO A 539 -38.15 42.31 50.22
N VAL A 540 -38.68 42.73 49.06
CA VAL A 540 -40.00 43.35 48.80
C VAL A 540 -40.18 43.42 47.27
N GLY A 541 -41.36 43.32 46.63
CA GLY A 541 -42.72 43.26 47.17
C GLY A 541 -43.70 42.49 46.25
N THR A 542 -45.01 42.67 46.46
CA THR A 542 -46.07 41.72 46.04
C THR A 542 -47.18 42.32 45.15
N ALA A 543 -47.94 41.39 44.54
CA ALA A 543 -49.34 41.48 44.11
C ALA A 543 -49.69 42.24 42.81
N PHE A 544 -50.18 41.49 41.82
CA PHE A 544 -51.60 41.37 41.41
C PHE A 544 -51.68 40.06 40.56
N LYS A 545 -52.57 39.07 40.75
CA LYS A 545 -54.04 39.00 40.58
C LYS A 545 -54.49 39.65 39.25
N ARG A 546 -55.34 39.05 38.41
CA ARG A 546 -56.35 37.98 38.62
C ARG A 546 -56.86 37.48 37.24
N LEU A 547 -57.50 36.29 37.20
CA LEU A 547 -58.37 35.79 36.11
C LEU A 547 -57.65 35.46 34.76
N GLN A 548 -58.04 34.47 33.96
CA GLN A 548 -59.22 33.58 33.99
C GLN A 548 -58.89 32.13 33.51
N ARG A 549 -59.69 31.17 33.97
CA ARG A 549 -59.90 29.75 33.56
C ARG A 549 -61.45 29.53 33.64
N PRO A 550 -62.07 28.36 33.33
CA PRO A 550 -61.59 27.09 32.74
C PRO A 550 -61.81 27.04 31.19
N ILE A 551 -62.25 26.03 30.41
CA ILE A 551 -62.82 24.67 30.61
C ILE A 551 -62.16 23.60 29.66
N PRO A 552 -62.76 22.55 29.00
CA PRO A 552 -62.12 21.23 29.01
C PRO A 552 -61.76 20.55 27.66
N VAL A 553 -60.72 19.71 27.72
CA VAL A 553 -60.64 18.30 27.27
C VAL A 553 -61.33 17.83 25.97
N GLY A 554 -60.51 17.25 25.08
CA GLY A 554 -60.92 16.21 24.12
C GLY A 554 -59.76 15.25 23.81
N ASN A 555 -59.67 14.10 24.48
CA ASN A 555 -58.67 13.05 24.22
C ASN A 555 -59.24 11.98 23.28
N THR A 556 -58.51 11.62 22.22
CA THR A 556 -58.44 10.22 21.75
C THR A 556 -57.21 9.95 20.87
N LEU A 557 -56.64 8.76 21.04
CA LEU A 557 -55.66 8.12 20.16
C LEU A 557 -56.31 6.83 19.60
N PRO A 558 -56.04 6.48 18.34
CA PRO A 558 -55.59 5.11 18.03
C PRO A 558 -54.27 5.16 17.23
N ARG A 559 -53.21 4.44 17.65
CA ARG A 559 -52.97 3.01 17.36
C ARG A 559 -52.94 2.67 15.85
N TYR A 560 -51.74 2.58 15.30
CA TYR A 560 -51.47 1.85 14.07
C TYR A 560 -51.72 0.35 14.24
N VAL A 561 -52.28 -0.30 13.21
CA VAL A 561 -52.28 -1.76 13.04
C VAL A 561 -51.75 -2.11 11.65
N ARG A 562 -50.95 -3.16 11.58
CA ARG A 562 -50.21 -3.62 10.39
C ARG A 562 -51.08 -4.60 9.60
N GLN A 563 -51.34 -4.37 8.32
CA GLN A 563 -52.06 -5.33 7.49
C GLN A 563 -51.37 -5.56 6.12
N LYS A 564 -51.30 -6.83 5.72
CA LYS A 564 -50.74 -7.28 4.44
C LYS A 564 -51.80 -7.15 3.35
N CYS A 565 -51.41 -6.77 2.13
CA CYS A 565 -52.28 -6.90 0.97
C CYS A 565 -51.96 -8.19 0.20
N ARG A 566 -52.99 -9.00 -0.09
CA ARG A 566 -52.95 -10.09 -1.06
C ARG A 566 -54.11 -9.90 -2.02
N THR A 567 -53.90 -10.25 -3.28
CA THR A 567 -54.89 -10.10 -4.36
C THR A 567 -56.10 -11.01 -4.20
N GLN A 568 -57.30 -10.50 -4.52
CA GLN A 568 -58.25 -11.21 -5.40
C GLN A 568 -59.35 -10.31 -5.97
N SER A 569 -60.10 -10.89 -6.92
CA SER A 569 -61.04 -10.30 -7.87
C SER A 569 -62.40 -9.88 -7.31
N THR A 570 -63.11 -9.03 -8.05
CA THR A 570 -64.58 -8.98 -8.08
C THR A 570 -65.12 -8.83 -9.51
N THR A 571 -66.26 -9.46 -9.75
CA THR A 571 -67.16 -9.43 -10.92
C THR A 571 -68.56 -9.08 -10.37
N SER A 572 -69.58 -8.54 -11.03
CA SER A 572 -69.89 -8.13 -12.42
C SER A 572 -71.38 -7.75 -12.44
N THR A 573 -71.83 -6.70 -13.13
CA THR A 573 -73.26 -6.36 -13.45
C THR A 573 -73.26 -5.02 -14.24
N SER A 574 -74.19 -4.69 -15.15
CA SER A 574 -75.13 -5.46 -15.99
C SER A 574 -75.52 -4.62 -17.24
N ALA A 575 -76.20 -5.22 -18.22
CA ALA A 575 -76.25 -4.76 -19.62
C ALA A 575 -77.26 -3.63 -19.98
N SER A 576 -76.93 -2.87 -21.04
CA SER A 576 -77.80 -2.34 -22.13
C SER A 576 -76.98 -1.34 -22.98
N SER A 577 -77.15 -1.07 -24.27
CA SER A 577 -77.80 -1.69 -25.45
C SER A 577 -77.62 -0.70 -26.65
N ALA A 578 -77.92 -1.08 -27.90
CA ALA A 578 -78.07 -0.22 -29.09
C ALA A 578 -76.81 0.42 -29.77
N THR A 579 -76.33 -0.30 -30.80
CA THR A 579 -76.02 0.19 -32.18
C THR A 579 -75.61 1.65 -32.45
N GLY A 580 -74.42 1.84 -33.04
CA GLY A 580 -74.05 3.05 -33.80
C GLY A 580 -72.83 2.81 -34.70
N THR A 581 -72.96 2.95 -36.02
CA THR A 581 -71.91 2.63 -37.00
C THR A 581 -71.09 3.85 -37.42
N SER A 582 -69.78 3.86 -37.14
CA SER A 582 -68.84 4.71 -37.89
C SER A 582 -67.41 4.16 -37.96
N ARG A 583 -66.92 4.14 -39.21
CA ARG A 583 -65.55 3.92 -39.71
C ARG A 583 -64.40 4.03 -38.68
N LEU A 584 -63.70 2.93 -38.43
CA LEU A 584 -62.34 2.94 -37.88
C LEU A 584 -61.30 2.94 -39.01
N SER A 585 -60.17 3.61 -38.78
CA SER A 585 -59.15 3.89 -39.79
C SER A 585 -58.13 2.76 -39.99
N SER A 586 -57.45 2.78 -41.14
CA SER A 586 -56.48 1.78 -41.62
C SER A 586 -55.19 1.65 -40.79
N ALA A 587 -55.05 2.38 -39.67
CA ALA A 587 -53.88 2.32 -38.80
C ALA A 587 -53.73 0.97 -38.06
N TRP A 588 -54.82 0.27 -37.77
CA TRP A 588 -54.80 -0.93 -36.92
C TRP A 588 -54.23 -2.20 -37.59
N LEU A 589 -54.25 -2.28 -38.93
CA LEU A 589 -53.77 -3.48 -39.65
C LEU A 589 -52.24 -3.57 -39.73
N PHE A 590 -51.52 -2.44 -39.71
CA PHE A 590 -50.05 -2.43 -39.72
C PHE A 590 -49.42 -2.89 -38.39
N GLY A 591 -50.07 -2.64 -37.25
CA GLY A 591 -49.55 -3.04 -35.94
C GLY A 591 -49.46 -4.55 -35.73
N LEU A 592 -50.47 -5.30 -36.20
CA LEU A 592 -50.52 -6.76 -36.05
C LEU A 592 -49.48 -7.49 -36.90
N GLY A 593 -49.23 -7.03 -38.13
CA GLY A 593 -48.20 -7.60 -39.00
C GLY A 593 -46.80 -7.45 -38.41
N ALA A 594 -46.46 -6.26 -37.90
CA ALA A 594 -45.17 -6.00 -37.25
C ALA A 594 -44.96 -6.87 -36.00
N PHE A 595 -45.99 -7.01 -35.15
CA PHE A 595 -45.90 -7.82 -33.93
C PHE A 595 -45.72 -9.31 -34.23
N SER A 596 -46.43 -9.83 -35.25
CA SER A 596 -46.27 -11.22 -35.69
C SER A 596 -44.87 -11.49 -36.26
N ALA A 597 -44.32 -10.57 -37.06
CA ALA A 597 -43.00 -10.71 -37.67
C ALA A 597 -41.87 -10.67 -36.62
N VAL A 598 -42.00 -9.82 -35.60
CA VAL A 598 -41.05 -9.79 -34.47
C VAL A 598 -41.12 -11.10 -33.69
N LEU A 599 -42.32 -11.62 -33.39
CA LEU A 599 -42.49 -12.91 -32.71
C LEU A 599 -41.94 -14.10 -33.52
N THR A 600 -42.16 -14.18 -34.83
CA THR A 600 -41.56 -15.26 -35.63
C THR A 600 -40.05 -15.11 -35.78
N SER A 601 -39.51 -13.89 -35.92
CA SER A 601 -38.06 -13.69 -35.94
C SER A 601 -37.42 -14.12 -34.60
N THR A 602 -37.98 -13.71 -33.46
CA THR A 602 -37.48 -14.10 -32.13
C THR A 602 -37.62 -15.60 -31.90
N ALA A 603 -38.73 -16.23 -32.32
CA ALA A 603 -38.90 -17.68 -32.24
C ALA A 603 -37.90 -18.45 -33.12
N ILE A 604 -37.62 -17.97 -34.34
CA ILE A 604 -36.63 -18.57 -35.24
C ILE A 604 -35.22 -18.40 -34.66
N THR A 605 -34.86 -17.24 -34.13
CA THR A 605 -33.57 -17.04 -33.43
C THR A 605 -33.45 -17.94 -32.20
N TYR A 606 -34.52 -18.09 -31.41
CA TYR A 606 -34.55 -18.96 -30.23
C TYR A 606 -34.40 -20.44 -30.62
N MET A 607 -35.10 -20.91 -31.66
CA MET A 607 -35.00 -22.30 -32.14
C MET A 607 -33.69 -22.59 -32.87
N GLN A 608 -33.11 -21.62 -33.59
CA GLN A 608 -31.77 -21.76 -34.18
C GLN A 608 -30.68 -21.79 -33.11
N GLY A 609 -30.83 -20.99 -32.04
CA GLY A 609 -30.00 -21.04 -30.83
C GLY A 609 -30.20 -22.29 -29.96
N SER A 610 -31.22 -23.12 -30.26
CA SER A 610 -31.53 -24.36 -29.52
C SER A 610 -30.93 -25.63 -30.12
N LYS A 611 -30.10 -25.54 -31.17
CA LYS A 611 -29.34 -26.70 -31.68
C LYS A 611 -28.04 -26.88 -30.89
N PRO A 612 -27.66 -28.11 -30.47
CA PRO A 612 -26.47 -28.37 -29.65
C PRO A 612 -25.17 -28.25 -30.48
N THR A 613 -24.79 -27.03 -30.82
CA THR A 613 -23.61 -26.72 -31.65
C THR A 613 -22.38 -26.41 -30.80
N THR A 614 -21.59 -27.45 -30.56
CA THR A 614 -20.29 -27.45 -29.84
C THR A 614 -20.34 -27.11 -28.35
N LYS A 615 -19.47 -27.77 -27.56
CA LYS A 615 -19.28 -27.47 -26.14
C LYS A 615 -18.72 -26.04 -26.03
N SER A 616 -19.53 -25.08 -25.58
CA SER A 616 -19.02 -23.75 -25.24
C SER A 616 -17.93 -23.90 -24.19
N LYS A 617 -16.70 -23.44 -24.47
CA LYS A 617 -15.61 -23.46 -23.49
C LYS A 617 -16.09 -22.77 -22.22
N GLN A 618 -16.14 -23.51 -21.12
CA GLN A 618 -16.44 -22.99 -19.80
C GLN A 618 -15.33 -21.97 -19.47
N THR A 619 -15.66 -20.68 -19.55
CA THR A 619 -14.70 -19.62 -19.25
C THR A 619 -14.41 -19.66 -17.75
N ASP A 620 -13.30 -20.26 -17.41
CA ASP A 620 -12.84 -20.34 -16.03
C ASP A 620 -12.54 -18.92 -15.49
N TYR A 621 -13.25 -18.56 -14.42
CA TYR A 621 -13.20 -17.26 -13.77
C TYR A 621 -12.16 -17.20 -12.62
N ALA A 622 -11.37 -18.27 -12.39
CA ALA A 622 -10.33 -18.28 -11.36
C ALA A 622 -9.23 -17.24 -11.65
N SER A 623 -8.73 -16.59 -10.58
CA SER A 623 -7.67 -15.57 -10.66
C SER A 623 -6.25 -16.16 -10.73
N THR A 624 -6.12 -17.47 -10.49
CA THR A 624 -4.92 -18.30 -10.62
C THR A 624 -5.22 -19.42 -11.61
N CYS A 625 -4.22 -20.06 -12.23
CA CYS A 625 -4.40 -21.19 -13.14
C CYS A 625 -3.41 -22.33 -12.82
N PRO A 626 -3.86 -23.41 -12.16
CA PRO A 626 -3.04 -24.60 -11.90
C PRO A 626 -2.49 -25.23 -13.17
N LEU A 627 -1.32 -25.91 -13.06
CA LEU A 627 -0.66 -26.54 -14.20
C LEU A 627 -1.55 -27.56 -14.94
N GLN A 628 -2.33 -28.33 -14.20
CA GLN A 628 -3.28 -29.33 -14.71
C GLN A 628 -4.45 -28.70 -15.49
N ASP A 629 -4.82 -27.46 -15.15
CA ASP A 629 -5.95 -26.72 -15.72
C ASP A 629 -5.52 -25.80 -16.88
N MET A 630 -4.21 -25.61 -17.08
CA MET A 630 -3.71 -24.85 -18.23
C MET A 630 -4.02 -25.54 -19.55
N PRO A 631 -4.50 -24.79 -20.57
CA PRO A 631 -4.64 -25.30 -21.93
C PRO A 631 -3.33 -25.89 -22.44
N ARG A 632 -3.39 -27.10 -22.99
CA ARG A 632 -2.24 -27.76 -23.62
C ARG A 632 -1.80 -26.95 -24.85
N ALA A 633 -0.57 -26.45 -24.81
CA ALA A 633 0.05 -25.75 -25.91
C ALA A 633 0.43 -26.76 -27.01
N VAL A 634 0.11 -26.40 -28.25
CA VAL A 634 0.31 -27.25 -29.45
C VAL A 634 0.93 -26.39 -30.54
N TYR A 635 2.22 -26.58 -30.74
CA TYR A 635 3.03 -25.90 -31.75
C TYR A 635 3.01 -26.66 -33.09
N ASN A 636 3.32 -25.98 -34.18
CA ASN A 636 3.46 -26.60 -35.50
C ASN A 636 4.87 -26.36 -36.05
N ILE A 637 5.82 -27.17 -35.61
CA ILE A 637 7.21 -27.21 -36.10
C ILE A 637 7.41 -28.24 -37.22
N THR A 638 6.37 -28.51 -38.03
CA THR A 638 6.52 -29.40 -39.19
C THR A 638 7.41 -28.76 -40.27
N PRO A 639 8.23 -29.54 -40.99
CA PRO A 639 9.13 -29.00 -42.02
C PRO A 639 8.41 -28.13 -43.06
N ASP A 640 7.21 -28.51 -43.51
CA ASP A 640 6.42 -27.73 -44.47
C ASP A 640 5.97 -26.38 -43.90
N ASN A 641 5.56 -26.32 -42.63
CA ASN A 641 5.16 -25.07 -41.99
C ASN A 641 6.36 -24.16 -41.69
N LEU A 642 7.50 -24.73 -41.32
CA LEU A 642 8.76 -24.01 -41.14
C LEU A 642 9.28 -23.47 -42.48
N ASN A 643 9.34 -24.29 -43.53
CA ASN A 643 9.73 -23.86 -44.88
C ASN A 643 8.82 -22.73 -45.39
N ALA A 644 7.51 -22.84 -45.20
CA ALA A 644 6.57 -21.80 -45.60
C ALA A 644 6.66 -20.54 -44.72
N ALA A 645 7.06 -20.64 -43.44
CA ALA A 645 7.37 -19.49 -42.60
C ALA A 645 8.65 -18.79 -43.06
N THR A 646 9.71 -19.54 -43.36
CA THR A 646 10.97 -19.04 -43.94
C THR A 646 10.72 -18.22 -45.20
N GLN A 647 9.88 -18.69 -46.12
CA GLN A 647 9.54 -17.91 -47.32
C GLN A 647 8.80 -16.60 -47.00
N GLU A 648 7.88 -16.59 -46.01
CA GLU A 648 7.25 -15.35 -45.56
C GLU A 648 8.24 -14.40 -44.86
N PHE A 649 9.20 -14.91 -44.09
CA PHE A 649 10.25 -14.07 -43.49
C PHE A 649 11.20 -13.50 -44.54
N ILE A 650 11.58 -14.26 -45.56
CA ILE A 650 12.39 -13.77 -46.70
C ILE A 650 11.61 -12.71 -47.49
N GLN A 651 10.30 -12.88 -47.67
CA GLN A 651 9.45 -11.86 -48.32
C GLN A 651 9.28 -10.59 -47.46
N LEU A 652 9.26 -10.73 -46.13
CA LEU A 652 9.07 -9.62 -45.18
C LEU A 652 10.35 -8.81 -44.93
N LEU A 653 11.50 -9.50 -44.82
CA LEU A 653 12.77 -8.96 -44.33
C LEU A 653 13.91 -8.96 -45.36
N GLY A 654 13.74 -9.69 -46.47
CA GLY A 654 14.84 -10.05 -47.37
C GLY A 654 15.66 -11.24 -46.84
N ALA A 655 16.40 -11.89 -47.73
CA ALA A 655 17.14 -13.12 -47.41
C ALA A 655 18.27 -12.91 -46.38
N GLU A 656 18.98 -11.79 -46.43
CA GLU A 656 20.09 -11.44 -45.51
C GLU A 656 19.66 -11.36 -44.03
N GLN A 657 18.37 -11.10 -43.77
CA GLN A 657 17.79 -11.00 -42.44
C GLN A 657 17.23 -12.35 -41.93
N VAL A 658 17.37 -13.45 -42.68
CA VAL A 658 16.87 -14.80 -42.32
C VAL A 658 18.02 -15.81 -42.40
N ASN A 659 18.40 -16.38 -41.25
CA ASN A 659 19.53 -17.31 -41.15
C ASN A 659 19.09 -18.72 -40.71
N LEU A 660 19.55 -19.73 -41.45
CA LEU A 660 19.26 -21.16 -41.25
C LEU A 660 20.52 -21.98 -40.93
N ASP A 661 21.70 -21.35 -40.89
CA ASP A 661 22.98 -22.02 -40.64
C ASP A 661 23.01 -22.75 -39.29
N LEU A 662 23.60 -23.95 -39.28
CA LEU A 662 23.67 -24.79 -38.09
C LEU A 662 24.55 -24.18 -37.00
N GLY A 663 25.67 -23.53 -37.35
CA GLY A 663 26.55 -22.86 -36.40
C GLY A 663 25.87 -21.67 -35.72
N ALA A 664 25.18 -20.83 -36.50
CA ALA A 664 24.35 -19.75 -35.98
C ALA A 664 23.22 -20.27 -35.08
N ARG A 665 22.50 -21.32 -35.50
CA ARG A 665 21.42 -21.93 -34.70
C ARG A 665 21.92 -22.49 -33.37
N ILE A 666 23.12 -23.08 -33.34
CA ILE A 666 23.78 -23.53 -32.09
C ILE A 666 24.09 -22.32 -31.19
N SER A 667 24.78 -21.30 -31.70
CA SER A 667 25.26 -20.15 -30.89
C SER A 667 24.15 -19.27 -30.32
N HIS A 668 22.94 -19.33 -30.87
CA HIS A 668 21.78 -18.60 -30.34
C HIS A 668 20.96 -19.43 -29.32
N SER A 669 21.10 -20.75 -29.29
CA SER A 669 20.25 -21.65 -28.48
C SER A 669 20.86 -22.04 -27.12
N SER A 670 22.16 -21.82 -26.91
CA SER A 670 22.83 -22.10 -25.63
C SER A 670 24.08 -21.22 -25.47
N THR A 671 24.63 -21.18 -24.26
CA THR A 671 25.90 -20.51 -23.96
C THR A 671 26.86 -21.52 -23.34
N GLU A 672 28.18 -21.33 -23.47
CA GLU A 672 29.17 -22.25 -22.89
C GLU A 672 29.06 -22.39 -21.36
N TRP A 673 28.47 -21.37 -20.73
CA TRP A 673 28.29 -21.22 -19.29
C TRP A 673 26.92 -21.69 -18.78
N SER A 674 25.97 -22.00 -19.67
CA SER A 674 24.64 -22.47 -19.29
C SER A 674 24.63 -23.96 -18.96
N ALA A 675 24.00 -24.30 -17.83
CA ALA A 675 23.79 -25.68 -17.38
C ALA A 675 22.70 -26.44 -18.19
N ALA A 676 21.95 -25.74 -19.03
CA ALA A 676 20.85 -26.29 -19.82
C ALA A 676 21.30 -27.39 -20.80
N PRO A 677 20.42 -28.34 -21.17
CA PRO A 677 20.74 -29.40 -22.13
C PRO A 677 21.30 -28.87 -23.45
N ARG A 678 22.34 -29.55 -23.96
CA ARG A 678 22.95 -29.27 -25.28
C ARG A 678 22.81 -30.49 -26.18
N GLY A 679 21.58 -30.75 -26.65
CA GLY A 679 21.29 -31.80 -27.63
C GLY A 679 21.40 -31.34 -29.09
N ASP A 680 21.09 -32.25 -30.01
CA ASP A 680 20.78 -31.93 -31.41
C ASP A 680 19.35 -31.39 -31.60
N LEU A 681 18.47 -31.60 -30.62
CA LEU A 681 17.05 -31.24 -30.64
C LEU A 681 16.75 -29.88 -29.98
N ASP A 682 17.64 -29.36 -29.12
CA ASP A 682 17.44 -28.11 -28.37
C ASP A 682 17.95 -26.88 -29.16
N ARG A 683 17.56 -26.76 -30.43
CA ARG A 683 18.04 -25.71 -31.36
C ARG A 683 16.87 -25.03 -32.08
N PHE A 684 16.95 -23.71 -32.25
CA PHE A 684 15.98 -22.98 -33.08
C PHE A 684 16.00 -23.51 -34.52
N ASP A 685 14.89 -23.40 -35.24
CA ASP A 685 14.77 -23.78 -36.65
C ASP A 685 15.21 -22.66 -37.59
N ILE A 686 14.85 -21.43 -37.24
CA ILE A 686 15.05 -20.22 -38.04
C ILE A 686 15.53 -19.10 -37.12
N ILE A 687 16.53 -18.32 -37.54
CA ILE A 687 16.88 -17.05 -36.92
C ILE A 687 16.43 -15.92 -37.84
N VAL A 688 15.78 -14.89 -37.28
CA VAL A 688 15.41 -13.66 -38.00
C VAL A 688 15.93 -12.43 -37.27
N SER A 689 16.54 -11.50 -38.01
CA SER A 689 17.12 -10.28 -37.45
C SER A 689 16.36 -9.04 -37.97
N PRO A 690 15.40 -8.46 -37.23
CA PRO A 690 14.63 -7.29 -37.67
C PRO A 690 15.33 -5.94 -37.41
N HIS A 691 14.96 -4.89 -38.15
CA HIS A 691 15.40 -3.51 -37.93
C HIS A 691 14.38 -2.65 -37.15
N THR A 692 13.08 -2.94 -37.26
CA THR A 692 11.99 -2.09 -36.74
C THR A 692 11.01 -2.82 -35.80
N THR A 693 10.20 -2.07 -35.05
CA THR A 693 9.13 -2.63 -34.20
C THR A 693 8.04 -3.28 -35.06
N GLU A 694 7.84 -2.74 -36.25
CA GLU A 694 6.86 -3.13 -37.24
C GLU A 694 7.23 -4.48 -37.88
N GLU A 695 8.51 -4.73 -38.16
CA GLU A 695 9.02 -6.05 -38.54
C GLU A 695 8.81 -7.09 -37.42
N VAL A 696 9.18 -6.77 -36.17
CA VAL A 696 8.95 -7.67 -35.02
C VAL A 696 7.46 -8.00 -34.86
N SER A 697 6.59 -7.01 -35.06
CA SER A 697 5.13 -7.16 -35.07
C SER A 697 4.63 -8.07 -36.21
N ALA A 698 5.25 -8.00 -37.39
CA ALA A 698 4.90 -8.84 -38.54
C ALA A 698 5.42 -10.28 -38.37
N ILE A 699 6.64 -10.47 -37.86
CA ILE A 699 7.20 -11.78 -37.50
C ILE A 699 6.28 -12.48 -36.49
N ALA A 700 5.90 -11.77 -35.42
CA ALA A 700 4.98 -12.28 -34.40
C ALA A 700 3.62 -12.70 -34.99
N LYS A 701 3.05 -11.95 -35.95
CA LYS A 701 1.80 -12.32 -36.64
C LYS A 701 1.94 -13.60 -37.48
N ILE A 702 3.07 -13.77 -38.18
CA ILE A 702 3.36 -15.00 -38.95
C ILE A 702 3.44 -16.19 -37.98
N CYS A 703 4.25 -16.09 -36.92
CA CYS A 703 4.41 -17.12 -35.90
C CYS A 703 3.09 -17.45 -35.17
N HIS A 704 2.29 -16.44 -34.82
CA HIS A 704 0.99 -16.62 -34.17
C HIS A 704 -0.01 -17.37 -35.05
N ARG A 705 -0.13 -16.98 -36.33
CA ARG A 705 -0.99 -17.66 -37.31
C ARG A 705 -0.51 -19.10 -37.58
N ARG A 706 0.80 -19.32 -37.60
CA ARG A 706 1.43 -20.63 -37.87
C ARG A 706 1.65 -21.51 -36.63
N ARG A 707 1.41 -21.00 -35.42
CA ARG A 707 1.75 -21.62 -34.12
C ARG A 707 3.20 -22.07 -34.00
N ILE A 708 4.12 -21.20 -34.40
CA ILE A 708 5.56 -21.43 -34.23
C ILE A 708 6.02 -20.66 -32.97
N PRO A 709 6.72 -21.30 -32.02
CA PRO A 709 7.21 -20.61 -30.83
C PRO A 709 8.33 -19.64 -31.18
N MET A 710 8.54 -18.64 -30.34
CA MET A 710 9.46 -17.53 -30.55
C MET A 710 10.27 -17.24 -29.29
N THR A 711 11.58 -17.04 -29.42
CA THR A 711 12.44 -16.55 -28.33
C THR A 711 13.23 -15.33 -28.80
N ALA A 712 13.35 -14.32 -27.93
CA ALA A 712 14.17 -13.15 -28.20
C ALA A 712 15.65 -13.41 -27.88
N PHE A 713 16.54 -13.02 -28.78
CA PHE A 713 17.99 -13.03 -28.59
C PHE A 713 18.55 -11.60 -28.68
N SER A 714 19.64 -11.34 -27.97
CA SER A 714 20.23 -10.01 -27.80
C SER A 714 21.72 -10.17 -27.49
N GLY A 715 22.19 -9.88 -26.27
CA GLY A 715 23.61 -10.04 -25.91
C GLY A 715 24.11 -11.49 -25.81
N GLY A 716 23.21 -12.48 -25.76
CA GLY A 716 23.59 -13.90 -25.66
C GLY A 716 24.22 -14.33 -24.33
N THR A 717 24.10 -13.54 -23.26
CA THR A 717 24.86 -13.72 -22.00
C THR A 717 24.08 -14.37 -20.84
N SER A 718 22.93 -15.02 -21.08
CA SER A 718 22.12 -15.64 -20.02
C SER A 718 22.66 -17.01 -19.58
N LEU A 719 22.55 -17.33 -18.29
CA LEU A 719 23.10 -18.56 -17.70
C LEU A 719 22.02 -19.64 -17.46
N GLU A 720 20.84 -19.29 -16.95
CA GLU A 720 19.88 -20.27 -16.41
C GLU A 720 18.99 -20.98 -17.45
N GLY A 721 19.45 -21.05 -18.71
CA GLY A 721 18.75 -21.75 -19.79
C GLY A 721 17.64 -20.97 -20.49
N THR A 722 17.55 -19.65 -20.27
CA THR A 722 16.57 -18.74 -20.90
C THR A 722 16.48 -18.90 -22.43
N LEU A 723 17.62 -19.15 -23.09
CA LEU A 723 17.72 -19.30 -24.55
C LEU A 723 17.47 -20.72 -25.07
N ALA A 724 17.37 -21.73 -24.19
CA ALA A 724 17.29 -23.13 -24.58
C ALA A 724 16.08 -23.38 -25.50
N ALA A 725 16.36 -23.75 -26.75
CA ALA A 725 15.35 -23.91 -27.80
C ALA A 725 14.64 -25.27 -27.73
N THR A 726 14.19 -25.65 -26.53
CA THR A 726 13.57 -26.95 -26.16
C THR A 726 12.29 -27.30 -26.93
N GLN A 727 11.82 -26.42 -27.83
CA GLN A 727 10.60 -26.53 -28.63
C GLN A 727 10.83 -26.07 -30.10
N GLY A 728 12.09 -25.95 -30.54
CA GLY A 728 12.45 -25.41 -31.85
C GLY A 728 11.97 -23.97 -32.06
N GLY A 729 11.52 -23.66 -33.28
CA GLY A 729 10.88 -22.40 -33.64
C GLY A 729 11.83 -21.27 -34.03
N VAL A 730 11.38 -20.03 -33.81
CA VAL A 730 12.03 -18.82 -34.34
C VAL A 730 12.82 -18.08 -33.25
N CYS A 731 14.11 -17.88 -33.49
CA CYS A 731 14.91 -16.90 -32.76
C CYS A 731 14.72 -15.51 -33.39
N ILE A 732 14.27 -14.53 -32.61
CA ILE A 732 14.22 -13.12 -33.02
C ILE A 732 15.43 -12.41 -32.42
N ASP A 733 16.45 -12.22 -33.26
CA ASP A 733 17.75 -11.68 -32.87
C ASP A 733 17.79 -10.15 -33.07
N PHE A 734 17.92 -9.43 -31.97
CA PHE A 734 17.87 -7.98 -31.93
C PHE A 734 19.18 -7.26 -32.32
N ARG A 735 20.22 -7.95 -32.85
CA ARG A 735 21.51 -7.32 -33.21
C ARG A 735 21.40 -6.14 -34.18
N LEU A 736 20.37 -6.11 -35.05
CA LEU A 736 20.11 -5.02 -36.00
C LEU A 736 19.21 -3.90 -35.43
N MET A 737 18.61 -4.12 -34.26
CA MET A 737 17.93 -3.08 -33.47
C MET A 737 18.88 -2.53 -32.39
N ASN A 738 20.01 -1.94 -32.78
CA ASN A 738 21.10 -1.54 -31.89
C ASN A 738 21.31 -0.01 -31.76
N ASN A 739 20.31 0.81 -32.11
CA ASN A 739 20.45 2.27 -32.14
C ASN A 739 20.09 2.97 -30.82
N VAL A 740 20.86 4.01 -30.48
CA VAL A 740 20.53 5.01 -29.45
C VAL A 740 19.64 6.10 -30.08
N ILE A 741 18.33 5.85 -30.08
CA ILE A 741 17.31 6.68 -30.74
C ILE A 741 17.37 8.16 -30.32
N LYS A 742 17.48 8.46 -29.01
CA LYS A 742 17.61 9.85 -28.54
C LYS A 742 18.11 9.97 -27.09
N VAL A 743 19.27 10.60 -26.89
CA VAL A 743 19.73 11.11 -25.57
C VAL A 743 19.06 12.46 -25.28
N ARG A 744 18.67 12.71 -24.02
CA ARG A 744 18.01 13.94 -23.59
C ARG A 744 18.63 14.46 -22.29
N LYS A 745 19.79 15.10 -22.40
CA LYS A 745 20.61 15.58 -21.27
C LYS A 745 19.81 16.36 -20.21
N SER A 746 18.97 17.30 -20.63
CA SER A 746 18.18 18.15 -19.71
C SER A 746 17.10 17.39 -18.93
N ASP A 747 16.57 16.30 -19.48
CA ASP A 747 15.56 15.45 -18.83
C ASP A 747 16.19 14.31 -18.02
N LEU A 748 17.51 14.10 -18.18
CA LEU A 748 18.25 12.93 -17.70
C LEU A 748 17.55 11.61 -18.11
N ASP A 749 17.24 11.46 -19.40
CA ASP A 749 16.77 10.20 -19.97
C ASP A 749 17.37 9.91 -21.36
N VAL A 750 17.26 8.65 -21.78
CA VAL A 750 17.61 8.19 -23.12
C VAL A 750 16.53 7.24 -23.65
N THR A 751 16.37 7.22 -24.97
CA THR A 751 15.60 6.19 -25.68
C THR A 751 16.55 5.35 -26.53
N VAL A 752 16.45 4.03 -26.41
CA VAL A 752 17.34 3.03 -27.04
C VAL A 752 16.54 1.85 -27.58
N GLN A 753 17.08 1.17 -28.60
CA GLN A 753 16.61 -0.14 -29.06
C GLN A 753 17.25 -1.29 -28.21
N PRO A 754 16.68 -2.51 -28.21
CA PRO A 754 17.14 -3.62 -27.37
C PRO A 754 18.60 -4.08 -27.60
N GLY A 755 19.10 -4.03 -28.84
CA GLY A 755 20.45 -4.49 -29.21
C GLY A 755 21.60 -3.56 -28.76
N VAL A 756 21.31 -2.44 -28.10
CA VAL A 756 22.33 -1.52 -27.57
C VAL A 756 23.11 -2.18 -26.43
N GLY A 757 24.44 -2.25 -26.55
CA GLY A 757 25.33 -2.64 -25.45
C GLY A 757 25.41 -1.57 -24.35
N TYR A 758 25.36 -1.97 -23.08
CA TYR A 758 25.36 -1.00 -21.97
C TYR A 758 26.71 -0.26 -21.84
N VAL A 759 27.80 -0.91 -22.24
CA VAL A 759 29.16 -0.34 -22.26
C VAL A 759 29.25 0.76 -23.31
N ASP A 760 28.79 0.49 -24.54
CA ASP A 760 28.80 1.45 -25.65
C ASP A 760 27.89 2.64 -25.38
N LEU A 761 26.72 2.39 -24.78
CA LEU A 761 25.81 3.44 -24.30
C LEU A 761 26.52 4.34 -23.28
N ASN A 762 27.23 3.78 -22.31
CA ASN A 762 27.98 4.56 -21.32
C ASN A 762 29.18 5.31 -21.93
N ALA A 763 29.86 4.74 -22.92
CA ALA A 763 30.93 5.43 -23.65
C ALA A 763 30.40 6.67 -24.40
N GLN A 764 29.26 6.54 -25.11
CA GLN A 764 28.60 7.67 -25.77
C GLN A 764 28.13 8.73 -24.76
N LEU A 765 27.53 8.32 -23.65
CA LEU A 765 27.00 9.21 -22.60
C LEU A 765 28.09 9.96 -21.83
N ALA A 766 29.26 9.36 -21.65
CA ALA A 766 30.38 9.96 -20.90
C ALA A 766 30.80 11.31 -21.48
N SER A 767 30.79 11.48 -22.80
CA SER A 767 31.07 12.74 -23.50
C SER A 767 30.15 13.90 -23.06
N GLN A 768 28.94 13.59 -22.59
CA GLN A 768 27.95 14.54 -22.13
C GLN A 768 27.95 14.72 -20.60
N GLY A 769 28.83 14.02 -19.86
CA GLY A 769 28.83 13.95 -18.40
C GLY A 769 27.69 13.09 -17.82
N LEU A 770 27.09 12.22 -18.65
CA LEU A 770 25.95 11.38 -18.30
C LEU A 770 26.39 9.93 -18.07
N TYR A 771 25.56 9.17 -17.35
CA TYR A 771 25.84 7.80 -16.95
C TYR A 771 24.56 6.97 -16.79
N PHE A 772 24.64 5.70 -17.13
CA PHE A 772 23.64 4.66 -16.96
C PHE A 772 24.21 3.58 -16.01
N PRO A 773 23.82 3.55 -14.72
CA PRO A 773 24.55 2.79 -13.71
C PRO A 773 24.51 1.26 -13.72
N PRO A 774 23.45 0.54 -14.18
CA PRO A 774 23.45 -0.92 -14.19
C PRO A 774 24.65 -1.50 -14.95
N ASP A 775 25.46 -2.32 -14.28
CA ASP A 775 26.77 -2.80 -14.73
C ASP A 775 26.94 -4.34 -14.63
N PRO A 776 26.06 -5.13 -15.28
CA PRO A 776 26.19 -6.60 -15.34
C PRO A 776 27.43 -7.04 -16.13
N GLY A 777 27.64 -8.35 -16.28
CA GLY A 777 28.73 -8.91 -17.09
C GLY A 777 28.87 -8.27 -18.49
N PRO A 778 30.11 -8.05 -18.99
CA PRO A 778 30.35 -7.54 -20.35
C PRO A 778 29.63 -8.36 -21.43
N GLY A 779 29.27 -7.70 -22.54
CA GLY A 779 28.45 -8.29 -23.62
C GLY A 779 26.94 -8.15 -23.41
N ALA A 780 26.49 -7.83 -22.19
CA ALA A 780 25.07 -7.57 -21.93
C ALA A 780 24.53 -6.36 -22.73
N GLN A 781 23.36 -6.56 -23.33
CA GLN A 781 22.62 -5.56 -24.10
C GLN A 781 21.28 -5.24 -23.42
N ILE A 782 20.74 -4.04 -23.66
CA ILE A 782 19.57 -3.49 -22.97
C ILE A 782 18.34 -4.42 -23.04
N GLY A 783 18.09 -5.10 -24.16
CA GLY A 783 16.99 -6.05 -24.29
C GLY A 783 17.11 -7.22 -23.31
N GLY A 784 18.26 -7.87 -23.26
CA GLY A 784 18.56 -8.93 -22.30
C GLY A 784 18.55 -8.46 -20.84
N MET A 785 19.08 -7.27 -20.57
CA MET A 785 19.06 -6.66 -19.23
C MET A 785 17.64 -6.41 -18.73
N ILE A 786 16.73 -6.00 -19.62
CA ILE A 786 15.30 -5.84 -19.30
C ILE A 786 14.63 -7.21 -19.09
N ALA A 787 14.94 -8.19 -19.95
CA ALA A 787 14.37 -9.52 -19.86
C ALA A 787 14.69 -10.21 -18.52
N GLN A 788 15.94 -10.13 -18.04
CA GLN A 788 16.37 -10.69 -16.75
C GLN A 788 16.13 -9.77 -15.55
N GLY A 789 16.01 -8.44 -15.75
CA GLY A 789 15.85 -7.48 -14.66
C GLY A 789 17.11 -7.21 -13.82
N CYS A 790 18.28 -7.57 -14.38
CA CYS A 790 19.59 -7.72 -13.74
C CYS A 790 20.13 -6.53 -12.93
N SER A 791 21.17 -6.78 -12.14
CA SER A 791 21.82 -5.82 -11.23
C SER A 791 23.22 -5.39 -11.68
N GLY A 792 24.23 -6.24 -11.47
CA GLY A 792 25.64 -5.84 -11.47
C GLY A 792 26.10 -5.13 -10.19
N THR A 793 27.41 -4.93 -10.04
CA THR A 793 28.07 -4.46 -8.79
C THR A 793 27.56 -3.12 -8.25
N ASN A 794 27.02 -2.26 -9.12
CA ASN A 794 26.45 -0.95 -8.77
C ASN A 794 25.05 -1.02 -8.15
N ALA A 795 24.40 -2.20 -8.13
CA ALA A 795 23.01 -2.33 -7.71
C ALA A 795 22.77 -1.88 -6.27
N PHE A 796 23.70 -2.16 -5.36
CA PHE A 796 23.69 -1.63 -3.99
C PHE A 796 23.44 -0.11 -3.93
N ARG A 797 24.12 0.66 -4.80
CA ARG A 797 24.03 2.13 -4.79
C ARG A 797 22.87 2.68 -5.60
N TYR A 798 22.54 2.04 -6.73
CA TYR A 798 21.71 2.61 -7.78
C TYR A 798 20.40 1.87 -8.05
N GLY A 799 20.21 0.65 -7.52
CA GLY A 799 19.10 -0.25 -7.83
C GLY A 799 19.27 -1.01 -9.15
N THR A 800 18.52 -2.10 -9.32
CA THR A 800 18.62 -3.00 -10.49
C THR A 800 17.85 -2.45 -11.71
N MET A 801 17.90 -3.11 -12.87
CA MET A 801 17.28 -2.65 -14.11
C MET A 801 15.79 -2.24 -13.97
N LYS A 802 15.04 -2.90 -13.07
CA LYS A 802 13.64 -2.59 -12.70
C LYS A 802 13.40 -1.16 -12.18
N ASP A 803 14.45 -0.49 -11.72
CA ASP A 803 14.41 0.88 -11.25
C ASP A 803 14.91 1.87 -12.31
N TRP A 804 15.62 1.40 -13.35
CA TRP A 804 16.21 2.23 -14.41
C TRP A 804 15.35 2.36 -15.67
N VAL A 805 14.41 1.44 -15.90
CA VAL A 805 13.39 1.57 -16.96
C VAL A 805 12.27 2.54 -16.56
N LEU A 806 11.94 3.48 -17.45
CA LEU A 806 10.84 4.44 -17.33
C LEU A 806 9.55 4.01 -18.05
N GLY A 807 9.70 3.25 -19.12
CA GLY A 807 8.63 2.77 -19.99
C GLY A 807 9.21 2.02 -21.19
N LEU A 808 8.40 1.16 -21.80
CA LEU A 808 8.78 0.25 -22.89
C LEU A 808 7.79 0.35 -24.05
N THR A 809 8.28 0.23 -25.27
CA THR A 809 7.49 -0.26 -26.42
C THR A 809 7.81 -1.75 -26.60
N LEU A 810 6.78 -2.57 -26.75
CA LEU A 810 6.90 -4.03 -26.85
C LEU A 810 5.88 -4.64 -27.82
N VAL A 811 6.17 -5.83 -28.29
CA VAL A 811 5.33 -6.65 -29.16
C VAL A 811 4.83 -7.88 -28.37
N LEU A 812 3.52 -8.11 -28.37
CA LEU A 812 2.87 -9.28 -27.77
C LEU A 812 2.83 -10.48 -28.73
N ALA A 813 2.37 -11.64 -28.23
CA ALA A 813 2.39 -12.92 -28.96
C ALA A 813 1.60 -12.90 -30.28
N ASP A 814 0.55 -12.07 -30.38
CA ASP A 814 -0.27 -11.83 -31.57
C ASP A 814 0.30 -10.77 -32.52
N GLY A 815 1.44 -10.18 -32.16
CA GLY A 815 2.05 -9.03 -32.83
C GLY A 815 1.45 -7.68 -32.47
N THR A 816 0.60 -7.56 -31.45
CA THR A 816 0.08 -6.27 -30.98
C THR A 816 1.21 -5.44 -30.35
N ILE A 817 1.38 -4.20 -30.83
CA ILE A 817 2.38 -3.25 -30.31
C ILE A 817 1.78 -2.50 -29.12
N VAL A 818 2.41 -2.59 -27.96
CA VAL A 818 1.97 -1.97 -26.71
C VAL A 818 3.04 -1.01 -26.19
N LYS A 819 2.62 0.11 -25.58
CA LYS A 819 3.49 1.01 -24.82
C LYS A 819 3.11 0.98 -23.34
N THR A 820 4.01 0.55 -22.47
CA THR A 820 3.70 0.37 -21.03
C THR A 820 3.45 1.71 -20.34
N ARG A 821 4.23 2.74 -20.71
CA ARG A 821 4.28 4.03 -20.04
C ARG A 821 5.04 5.06 -20.89
N GLY A 822 4.67 6.33 -20.79
CA GLY A 822 5.44 7.44 -21.37
C GLY A 822 6.62 7.89 -20.49
N ARG A 823 7.56 8.65 -21.08
CA ARG A 823 8.82 9.12 -20.46
C ARG A 823 8.77 9.70 -19.02
N PRO A 824 7.74 10.42 -18.53
CA PRO A 824 7.82 11.09 -17.23
C PRO A 824 8.20 10.17 -16.04
N ARG A 825 9.22 10.60 -15.29
CA ARG A 825 9.77 9.89 -14.10
C ARG A 825 8.71 9.51 -13.05
N LYS A 826 7.58 10.24 -12.98
CA LYS A 826 6.42 9.90 -12.14
C LYS A 826 5.16 9.75 -13.00
N SER A 827 4.46 8.63 -12.85
CA SER A 827 3.12 8.38 -13.42
C SER A 827 2.27 7.59 -12.43
N SER A 828 0.95 7.73 -12.55
CA SER A 828 -0.07 6.92 -11.84
C SER A 828 -1.29 6.66 -12.75
N SER A 829 -1.04 6.61 -14.06
CA SER A 829 -2.06 6.49 -15.10
C SER A 829 -2.29 5.04 -15.52
N GLY A 830 -2.87 4.23 -14.64
CA GLY A 830 -3.12 2.80 -14.85
C GLY A 830 -2.24 1.91 -13.98
N TYR A 831 -2.15 0.63 -14.34
CA TYR A 831 -1.21 -0.33 -13.74
C TYR A 831 0.22 -0.07 -14.25
N ASP A 832 1.25 -0.41 -13.47
CA ASP A 832 2.63 -0.28 -13.93
C ASP A 832 3.05 -1.51 -14.76
N LEU A 833 2.55 -1.57 -16.00
CA LEU A 833 2.83 -2.64 -16.96
C LEU A 833 4.33 -2.83 -17.19
N THR A 834 5.14 -1.78 -17.00
CA THR A 834 6.60 -1.83 -17.09
C THR A 834 7.18 -2.87 -16.12
N ARG A 835 6.70 -2.88 -14.87
CA ARG A 835 7.18 -3.78 -13.81
C ARG A 835 6.64 -5.21 -13.90
N ILE A 836 5.80 -5.50 -14.90
CA ILE A 836 5.38 -6.87 -15.25
C ILE A 836 6.29 -7.44 -16.35
N ILE A 837 6.93 -6.57 -17.14
CA ILE A 837 7.75 -6.97 -18.30
C ILE A 837 9.26 -7.03 -17.96
N VAL A 838 9.76 -6.15 -17.08
CA VAL A 838 11.14 -6.27 -16.58
C VAL A 838 11.25 -7.51 -15.69
N GLY A 839 12.17 -8.43 -15.99
CA GLY A 839 12.28 -9.73 -15.31
C GLY A 839 11.30 -10.80 -15.80
N SER A 840 10.75 -10.66 -17.02
CA SER A 840 9.80 -11.64 -17.61
C SER A 840 10.45 -12.65 -18.58
N GLU A 841 11.76 -12.59 -18.80
CA GLU A 841 12.51 -13.50 -19.69
C GLU A 841 11.96 -13.62 -21.13
N GLY A 842 11.32 -12.54 -21.59
CA GLY A 842 10.65 -12.49 -22.90
C GLY A 842 9.32 -13.27 -22.96
N THR A 843 8.93 -13.97 -21.89
CA THR A 843 7.74 -14.84 -21.85
C THR A 843 6.41 -14.08 -21.96
N LEU A 844 6.41 -12.76 -21.73
CA LEU A 844 5.22 -11.90 -21.74
C LEU A 844 5.23 -10.82 -22.84
N GLY A 845 6.29 -10.73 -23.64
CA GLY A 845 6.41 -9.81 -24.77
C GLY A 845 7.86 -9.45 -25.11
N PHE A 846 8.11 -9.04 -26.35
CA PHE A 846 9.44 -8.65 -26.83
C PHE A 846 9.60 -7.13 -26.83
N VAL A 847 10.62 -6.62 -26.13
CA VAL A 847 10.90 -5.18 -26.03
C VAL A 847 11.63 -4.69 -27.28
N THR A 848 11.08 -3.68 -27.95
CA THR A 848 11.65 -3.10 -29.19
C THR A 848 12.16 -1.67 -29.01
N GLU A 849 11.72 -0.97 -27.96
CA GLU A 849 12.26 0.33 -27.57
C GLU A 849 12.16 0.50 -26.04
N ALA A 850 13.24 0.95 -25.40
CA ALA A 850 13.26 1.26 -23.97
C ALA A 850 13.48 2.76 -23.72
N HIS A 851 12.73 3.32 -22.78
CA HIS A 851 13.01 4.62 -22.17
C HIS A 851 13.74 4.37 -20.85
N LEU A 852 14.96 4.89 -20.71
CA LEU A 852 15.82 4.65 -19.54
C LEU A 852 16.14 5.96 -18.81
N LYS A 853 16.18 5.93 -17.47
CA LYS A 853 16.75 7.01 -16.65
C LYS A 853 18.24 7.16 -16.95
N LEU A 854 18.75 8.38 -16.80
CA LEU A 854 20.18 8.66 -16.65
C LEU A 854 20.47 9.37 -15.32
N THR A 855 21.75 9.38 -14.95
CA THR A 855 22.34 10.20 -13.88
C THR A 855 23.60 10.91 -14.40
N SER A 856 24.21 11.77 -13.60
CA SER A 856 25.55 12.32 -13.88
C SER A 856 26.63 11.24 -13.71
N LYS A 857 27.67 11.24 -14.55
CA LYS A 857 28.86 10.42 -14.32
C LYS A 857 29.60 10.91 -13.06
N PRO A 858 30.03 10.03 -12.14
CA PRO A 858 30.90 10.42 -11.03
C PRO A 858 32.20 11.07 -11.55
N GLN A 859 32.72 12.04 -10.79
CA GLN A 859 33.96 12.74 -11.14
C GLN A 859 35.17 12.20 -10.37
N ASN A 860 34.93 11.66 -9.18
CA ASN A 860 35.93 11.02 -8.35
C ASN A 860 35.48 9.60 -8.03
N GLU A 861 36.17 8.60 -8.57
CA GLU A 861 36.00 7.19 -8.22
C GLU A 861 37.31 6.65 -7.63
N ARG A 862 37.21 5.76 -6.64
CA ARG A 862 38.34 5.10 -5.96
C ARG A 862 37.93 3.71 -5.52
N VAL A 863 38.90 2.81 -5.40
CA VAL A 863 38.68 1.42 -4.96
C VAL A 863 39.55 1.11 -3.75
N ALA A 864 39.04 0.30 -2.82
CA ALA A 864 39.80 -0.23 -1.70
C ALA A 864 39.62 -1.74 -1.55
N VAL A 865 40.64 -2.41 -1.03
CA VAL A 865 40.60 -3.81 -0.59
C VAL A 865 40.84 -3.90 0.90
N ALA A 866 40.10 -4.77 1.58
CA ALA A 866 40.17 -4.98 3.02
C ALA A 866 40.19 -6.48 3.34
N ALA A 867 41.32 -6.97 3.87
CA ALA A 867 41.53 -8.38 4.16
C ALA A 867 41.08 -8.77 5.59
N PHE A 868 40.40 -9.90 5.74
CA PHE A 868 39.78 -10.37 6.99
C PHE A 868 40.22 -11.79 7.37
N PRO A 869 40.09 -12.18 8.66
CA PRO A 869 40.39 -13.54 9.11
C PRO A 869 39.31 -14.59 8.74
N SER A 870 38.10 -14.18 8.37
CA SER A 870 36.99 -15.09 7.97
C SER A 870 35.89 -14.34 7.19
N ASN A 871 35.04 -15.07 6.45
CA ASN A 871 33.90 -14.48 5.73
C ASN A 871 32.94 -13.78 6.70
N SER A 872 32.60 -14.40 7.83
CA SER A 872 31.80 -13.75 8.89
C SER A 872 32.35 -12.39 9.33
N LYS A 873 33.68 -12.16 9.38
CA LYS A 873 34.26 -10.84 9.72
C LYS A 873 34.25 -9.83 8.58
N ALA A 874 34.33 -10.31 7.34
CA ALA A 874 34.06 -9.47 6.18
C ALA A 874 32.58 -9.03 6.17
N VAL A 875 31.64 -9.96 6.32
CA VAL A 875 30.20 -9.66 6.36
C VAL A 875 29.81 -8.79 7.56
N GLU A 876 30.42 -8.95 8.74
CA GLU A 876 30.23 -8.02 9.87
C GLU A 876 30.58 -6.57 9.48
N THR A 877 31.64 -6.38 8.69
CA THR A 877 32.01 -5.06 8.16
C THR A 877 31.01 -4.56 7.13
N ALA A 878 30.60 -5.43 6.19
CA ALA A 878 29.59 -5.08 5.19
C ALA A 878 28.28 -4.61 5.85
N VAL A 879 27.79 -5.36 6.84
CA VAL A 879 26.60 -5.02 7.63
C VAL A 879 26.77 -3.69 8.37
N LYS A 880 27.92 -3.42 9.00
CA LYS A 880 28.22 -2.10 9.62
C LYS A 880 28.20 -0.96 8.61
N VAL A 881 28.74 -1.19 7.40
CA VAL A 881 28.77 -0.19 6.31
C VAL A 881 27.35 0.12 5.82
N VAL A 882 26.51 -0.90 5.56
CA VAL A 882 25.10 -0.69 5.19
C VAL A 882 24.32 0.03 6.30
N GLN A 883 24.50 -0.39 7.56
CA GLN A 883 23.85 0.24 8.73
C GLN A 883 24.30 1.68 9.01
N SER A 884 25.33 2.17 8.33
CA SER A 884 25.81 3.56 8.44
C SER A 884 25.24 4.50 7.36
N ASP A 885 24.33 4.01 6.51
CA ASP A 885 23.74 4.73 5.36
C ASP A 885 24.78 5.34 4.39
N MET A 886 26.00 4.78 4.35
CA MET A 886 27.09 5.32 3.54
C MET A 886 26.89 5.08 2.03
N PRO A 887 26.91 6.13 1.19
CA PRO A 887 26.61 6.04 -0.23
C PRO A 887 27.80 5.57 -1.09
N ILE A 888 28.43 4.45 -0.72
CA ILE A 888 29.45 3.79 -1.55
C ILE A 888 28.81 3.18 -2.82
N ALA A 889 29.59 3.01 -3.89
CA ALA A 889 29.09 2.60 -5.20
C ALA A 889 28.88 1.08 -5.35
N ALA A 890 29.80 0.27 -4.81
CA ALA A 890 29.73 -1.19 -4.79
C ALA A 890 30.48 -1.76 -3.58
N MET A 891 30.11 -2.96 -3.16
CA MET A 891 30.74 -3.68 -2.05
C MET A 891 30.67 -5.19 -2.29
N GLU A 892 31.83 -5.77 -2.56
CA GLU A 892 31.96 -7.15 -3.03
C GLU A 892 32.79 -7.96 -2.04
N LEU A 893 32.43 -9.21 -1.78
CA LEU A 893 33.25 -10.17 -1.03
C LEU A 893 33.83 -11.22 -1.98
N LEU A 894 35.12 -11.51 -1.81
CA LEU A 894 35.81 -12.68 -2.36
C LEU A 894 36.26 -13.57 -1.19
N ASP A 895 35.99 -14.87 -1.24
CA ASP A 895 36.58 -15.84 -0.30
C ASP A 895 38.06 -16.14 -0.60
N ASP A 896 38.68 -16.98 0.22
CA ASP A 896 40.07 -17.44 0.04
C ASP A 896 40.29 -18.14 -1.32
N THR A 897 39.35 -18.97 -1.81
CA THR A 897 39.47 -19.56 -3.16
C THR A 897 39.45 -18.47 -4.23
N SER A 898 38.56 -17.49 -4.11
CA SER A 898 38.45 -16.36 -5.04
C SER A 898 39.72 -15.50 -5.06
N MET A 899 40.36 -15.28 -3.91
CA MET A 899 41.62 -14.55 -3.85
C MET A 899 42.79 -15.35 -4.45
N ARG A 900 42.84 -16.66 -4.21
CA ARG A 900 43.79 -17.57 -4.87
C ARG A 900 43.60 -17.60 -6.39
N ALA A 901 42.35 -17.62 -6.85
CA ALA A 901 42.00 -17.51 -8.26
C ALA A 901 42.55 -16.21 -8.87
N VAL A 902 42.33 -15.06 -8.22
CA VAL A 902 42.87 -13.76 -8.66
C VAL A 902 44.41 -13.79 -8.79
N ASN A 903 45.10 -14.35 -7.79
CA ASN A 903 46.58 -14.46 -7.81
C ASN A 903 47.10 -15.35 -8.96
N GLN A 904 46.38 -16.42 -9.31
CA GLN A 904 46.84 -17.41 -10.30
C GLN A 904 46.37 -17.12 -11.74
N GLY A 905 45.27 -16.39 -11.91
CA GLY A 905 44.64 -16.17 -13.23
C GLY A 905 45.42 -15.26 -14.18
N GLY A 906 46.46 -14.56 -13.73
CA GLY A 906 47.30 -13.69 -14.58
C GLY A 906 46.65 -12.37 -15.03
N TYR A 907 45.44 -12.06 -14.55
CA TYR A 907 44.68 -10.85 -14.91
C TYR A 907 44.97 -9.62 -14.01
N CYS A 908 45.94 -9.71 -13.10
CA CYS A 908 46.28 -8.64 -12.16
C CYS A 908 47.78 -8.68 -11.81
N ASP A 909 48.48 -7.54 -11.98
CA ASP A 909 49.93 -7.42 -11.70
C ASP A 909 50.28 -7.46 -10.20
N LYS A 910 49.28 -7.51 -9.33
CA LYS A 910 49.40 -7.39 -7.87
C LYS A 910 48.86 -8.62 -7.16
N THR A 911 49.74 -9.30 -6.43
CA THR A 911 49.40 -10.40 -5.53
C THR A 911 48.72 -9.88 -4.26
N TYR A 912 47.68 -10.58 -3.81
CA TYR A 912 46.95 -10.29 -2.57
C TYR A 912 47.02 -11.48 -1.59
N PRO A 913 46.80 -11.26 -0.28
CA PRO A 913 46.65 -12.36 0.68
C PRO A 913 45.46 -13.25 0.34
N GLU A 914 45.65 -14.57 0.37
CA GLU A 914 44.60 -15.57 0.08
C GLU A 914 43.68 -15.79 1.28
N VAL A 915 42.93 -14.73 1.64
CA VAL A 915 41.98 -14.70 2.75
C VAL A 915 40.72 -13.92 2.34
N PRO A 916 39.57 -14.12 3.01
CA PRO A 916 38.35 -13.39 2.74
C PRO A 916 38.55 -11.86 2.68
N THR A 917 38.23 -11.25 1.55
CA THR A 917 38.60 -9.86 1.24
C THR A 917 37.40 -9.10 0.67
N LEU A 918 37.10 -7.93 1.25
CA LEU A 918 36.13 -7.00 0.69
C LEU A 918 36.78 -6.06 -0.32
N PHE A 919 36.14 -5.89 -1.48
CA PHE A 919 36.44 -4.86 -2.47
C PHE A 919 35.34 -3.79 -2.39
N PHE A 920 35.74 -2.55 -2.11
CA PHE A 920 34.86 -1.39 -2.04
C PHE A 920 35.08 -0.48 -3.24
N LYS A 921 34.00 -0.02 -3.88
CA LYS A 921 34.03 1.04 -4.90
C LYS A 921 33.40 2.31 -4.31
N PHE A 922 34.16 3.39 -4.27
CA PHE A 922 33.73 4.71 -3.79
C PHE A 922 33.51 5.63 -4.98
N ALA A 923 32.45 6.44 -4.94
CA ALA A 923 32.12 7.38 -6.01
C ALA A 923 31.55 8.69 -5.43
N GLY A 924 32.00 9.82 -5.98
CA GLY A 924 31.59 11.14 -5.53
C GLY A 924 31.74 12.23 -6.58
N THR A 925 31.20 13.40 -6.26
CA THR A 925 31.41 14.66 -6.99
C THR A 925 32.83 15.18 -6.80
N ASP A 926 33.32 15.12 -5.57
CA ASP A 926 34.59 15.72 -5.17
C ASP A 926 35.46 14.71 -4.40
N LYS A 927 36.76 14.98 -4.33
CA LYS A 927 37.71 14.12 -3.62
C LYS A 927 37.47 14.07 -2.12
N ALA A 928 37.08 15.18 -1.47
CA ALA A 928 36.94 15.23 -0.02
C ALA A 928 35.79 14.33 0.48
N THR A 929 34.68 14.27 -0.26
CA THR A 929 33.58 13.31 -0.05
C THR A 929 34.08 11.86 -0.14
N VAL A 930 34.89 11.52 -1.16
CA VAL A 930 35.44 10.17 -1.34
C VAL A 930 36.45 9.82 -0.24
N ASP A 931 37.39 10.72 0.07
CA ASP A 931 38.37 10.56 1.16
C ASP A 931 37.67 10.36 2.53
N ALA A 932 36.52 11.02 2.76
CA ALA A 932 35.72 10.84 3.96
C ALA A 932 35.01 9.47 4.02
N GLN A 933 34.46 8.99 2.90
CA GLN A 933 33.91 7.63 2.81
C GLN A 933 34.99 6.57 3.08
N ILE A 934 36.16 6.69 2.45
CA ILE A 934 37.30 5.77 2.62
C ILE A 934 37.74 5.73 4.09
N LYS A 935 37.94 6.89 4.73
CA LYS A 935 38.30 6.98 6.15
C LYS A 935 37.27 6.29 7.05
N LYS A 936 35.97 6.47 6.78
CA LYS A 936 34.92 5.87 7.62
C LYS A 936 34.78 4.36 7.40
N VAL A 937 34.90 3.86 6.16
CA VAL A 937 34.95 2.41 5.88
C VAL A 937 36.20 1.78 6.49
N GLN A 938 37.36 2.42 6.40
CA GLN A 938 38.60 1.93 7.03
C GLN A 938 38.46 1.83 8.56
N GLN A 939 37.77 2.78 9.21
CA GLN A 939 37.43 2.69 10.63
C GLN A 939 36.59 1.44 10.92
N LEU A 940 35.45 1.27 10.22
CA LEU A 940 34.52 0.15 10.44
C LEU A 940 35.16 -1.21 10.15
N ALA A 941 36.07 -1.29 9.16
CA ALA A 941 36.83 -2.49 8.86
C ALA A 941 37.80 -2.85 10.00
N ARG A 942 38.56 -1.89 10.54
CA ARG A 942 39.44 -2.09 11.70
C ARG A 942 38.64 -2.53 12.94
N GLU A 943 37.47 -1.93 13.18
CA GLU A 943 36.54 -2.31 14.26
C GLU A 943 35.96 -3.74 14.11
N SER A 944 36.09 -4.39 12.96
CA SER A 944 35.74 -5.80 12.73
C SER A 944 36.94 -6.76 12.74
N GLY A 945 38.18 -6.26 12.89
CA GLY A 945 39.40 -7.06 12.81
C GLY A 945 39.97 -7.24 11.40
N CYS A 946 39.77 -6.26 10.51
CA CYS A 946 40.50 -6.16 9.25
C CYS A 946 42.03 -6.13 9.50
N ARG A 947 42.78 -6.97 8.79
CA ARG A 947 44.24 -7.12 8.94
C ARG A 947 45.02 -6.10 8.11
N ASP A 948 44.55 -5.84 6.90
CA ASP A 948 45.17 -4.92 5.94
C ASP A 948 44.07 -4.21 5.13
N PHE A 949 44.26 -2.92 4.89
CA PHE A 949 43.32 -2.05 4.18
C PHE A 949 44.09 -1.13 3.24
N GLN A 950 44.03 -1.43 1.94
CA GLN A 950 44.71 -0.69 0.88
C GLN A 950 43.69 0.03 0.01
N PHE A 951 44.01 1.22 -0.53
CA PHE A 951 43.13 1.93 -1.45
C PHE A 951 43.91 2.64 -2.55
N SER A 952 43.28 2.74 -3.73
CA SER A 952 43.85 3.38 -4.91
C SER A 952 44.10 4.88 -4.72
N ASN A 953 45.21 5.38 -5.26
CA ASN A 953 45.55 6.79 -5.25
C ASN A 953 45.13 7.49 -6.56
N SER A 954 45.21 6.79 -7.68
CA SER A 954 44.81 7.26 -9.02
C SER A 954 43.53 6.57 -9.55
N ALA A 955 43.11 6.89 -10.77
CA ALA A 955 41.98 6.21 -11.42
C ALA A 955 42.40 4.88 -12.06
N GLU A 956 43.61 4.84 -12.59
CA GLU A 956 44.26 3.68 -13.24
C GLU A 956 44.52 2.58 -12.19
N GLU A 957 45.01 2.94 -11.00
CA GLU A 957 45.12 2.00 -9.88
C GLU A 957 43.75 1.50 -9.40
N ALA A 958 42.71 2.34 -9.43
CA ALA A 958 41.35 1.93 -9.09
C ALA A 958 40.77 0.94 -10.10
N GLU A 959 41.01 1.16 -11.40
CA GLU A 959 40.61 0.26 -12.47
C GLU A 959 41.37 -1.08 -12.40
N ALA A 960 42.67 -1.07 -12.16
CA ALA A 960 43.48 -2.29 -12.01
C ALA A 960 43.01 -3.15 -10.81
N ILE A 961 42.71 -2.53 -9.66
CA ILE A 961 42.17 -3.27 -8.49
C ILE A 961 40.76 -3.79 -8.79
N TRP A 962 39.91 -3.03 -9.51
CA TRP A 962 38.56 -3.50 -9.86
C TRP A 962 38.54 -4.56 -10.98
N ALA A 963 39.56 -4.59 -11.84
CA ALA A 963 39.71 -5.61 -12.87
C ALA A 963 39.78 -7.01 -12.27
N ALA A 964 40.55 -7.19 -11.18
CA ALA A 964 40.63 -8.46 -10.44
C ALA A 964 39.27 -9.01 -9.99
N ARG A 965 38.33 -8.13 -9.56
CA ARG A 965 36.94 -8.52 -9.24
C ARG A 965 36.13 -8.86 -10.49
N LYS A 966 36.35 -8.15 -11.60
CA LYS A 966 35.63 -8.36 -12.86
C LYS A 966 36.04 -9.64 -13.59
N THR A 967 37.32 -10.02 -13.56
CA THR A 967 37.84 -11.23 -14.22
C THR A 967 37.65 -12.51 -13.40
N LEU A 968 37.03 -12.43 -12.21
CA LEU A 968 37.05 -13.50 -11.21
C LEU A 968 36.52 -14.87 -11.68
N LEU A 969 35.55 -14.92 -12.61
CA LEU A 969 35.11 -16.19 -13.21
C LEU A 969 36.23 -16.81 -14.08
N TRP A 970 36.87 -16.00 -14.93
CA TRP A 970 38.02 -16.40 -15.74
C TRP A 970 39.21 -16.84 -14.88
N SER A 971 39.47 -16.12 -13.79
CA SER A 971 40.44 -16.49 -12.75
C SER A 971 40.08 -17.81 -12.05
N THR A 972 38.79 -18.07 -11.80
CA THR A 972 38.34 -19.32 -11.15
C THR A 972 38.56 -20.51 -12.08
N LEU A 973 38.35 -20.34 -13.40
CA LEU A 973 38.58 -21.38 -14.40
C LEU A 973 40.06 -21.77 -14.56
N THR A 974 41.03 -21.01 -14.05
CA THR A 974 42.44 -21.45 -13.98
C THR A 974 42.73 -22.34 -12.77
N LEU A 975 41.77 -22.56 -11.87
CA LEU A 975 41.88 -23.49 -10.73
C LEU A 975 41.35 -24.91 -11.04
N LYS A 976 41.10 -25.24 -12.32
CA LYS A 976 40.78 -26.61 -12.73
C LYS A 976 41.94 -27.56 -12.44
N ASN A 977 41.64 -28.78 -12.02
CA ASN A 977 42.65 -29.82 -11.82
C ASN A 977 42.96 -30.55 -13.13
N ASP A 978 41.94 -30.72 -13.98
CA ASP A 978 42.05 -31.27 -15.33
C ASP A 978 41.41 -30.31 -16.35
N PRO A 979 41.96 -30.13 -17.56
CA PRO A 979 41.35 -29.28 -18.59
C PRO A 979 39.88 -29.62 -18.91
N THR A 980 39.49 -30.88 -18.74
CA THR A 980 38.13 -31.40 -18.95
C THR A 980 37.16 -31.15 -17.79
N ASP A 981 37.61 -30.62 -16.64
CA ASP A 981 36.72 -30.22 -15.54
C ASP A 981 35.66 -29.24 -16.04
N GLU A 982 34.40 -29.49 -15.72
CA GLU A 982 33.28 -28.57 -15.99
C GLU A 982 33.09 -27.57 -14.83
N PHE A 983 32.30 -26.53 -15.10
CA PHE A 983 31.95 -25.47 -14.15
C PHE A 983 30.43 -25.45 -13.95
N LEU A 984 29.97 -25.32 -12.71
CA LEU A 984 28.57 -25.08 -12.38
C LEU A 984 28.47 -24.07 -11.23
N SER A 985 27.48 -23.19 -11.32
CA SER A 985 27.26 -22.11 -10.34
C SER A 985 25.79 -21.96 -9.95
N SER A 986 25.55 -21.38 -8.78
CA SER A 986 24.32 -20.68 -8.42
C SER A 986 24.59 -19.20 -8.16
N ASP A 987 23.58 -18.40 -8.43
CA ASP A 987 23.38 -17.03 -7.96
C ASP A 987 22.23 -17.08 -6.96
N THR A 988 22.37 -16.51 -5.77
CA THR A 988 21.35 -16.54 -4.71
C THR A 988 21.40 -15.27 -3.89
N ALA A 989 20.34 -14.92 -3.17
CA ALA A 989 20.39 -13.79 -2.23
C ALA A 989 19.68 -14.13 -0.91
N VAL A 990 20.25 -13.67 0.21
CA VAL A 990 19.71 -13.87 1.58
C VAL A 990 19.68 -12.55 2.37
N PRO A 991 18.82 -12.43 3.40
CA PRO A 991 18.82 -11.27 4.27
C PRO A 991 20.20 -11.00 4.90
N LEU A 992 20.68 -9.75 4.82
CA LEU A 992 22.01 -9.33 5.33
C LEU A 992 22.32 -9.77 6.78
N SER A 993 21.29 -10.03 7.60
CA SER A 993 21.43 -10.53 8.98
C SER A 993 21.94 -11.96 9.12
N CYS A 994 21.89 -12.78 8.06
CA CYS A 994 22.34 -14.19 8.07
C CYS A 994 23.32 -14.51 6.92
N LEU A 995 23.72 -13.52 6.13
CA LEU A 995 24.65 -13.67 5.00
C LEU A 995 26.01 -14.28 5.40
N GLY A 996 26.55 -13.95 6.58
CA GLY A 996 27.83 -14.52 7.06
C GLY A 996 27.73 -16.01 7.37
N GLU A 997 26.62 -16.42 7.99
CA GLU A 997 26.29 -17.83 8.25
C GLU A 997 26.09 -18.61 6.94
N ALA A 998 25.45 -18.01 5.94
CA ALA A 998 25.31 -18.60 4.61
C ALA A 998 26.69 -18.82 3.95
N PHE A 999 27.57 -17.80 3.92
CA PHE A 999 28.92 -17.92 3.38
C PHE A 999 29.73 -19.05 4.05
N ASP A 1000 29.72 -19.11 5.38
CA ASP A 1000 30.50 -20.10 6.12
C ASP A 1000 29.93 -21.54 5.94
N LEU A 1001 28.61 -21.71 5.92
CA LEU A 1001 27.93 -22.99 5.64
C LEU A 1001 28.18 -23.48 4.19
N VAL A 1002 28.12 -22.58 3.22
CA VAL A 1002 28.38 -22.90 1.80
C VAL A 1002 29.84 -23.25 1.58
N LYS A 1003 30.77 -22.51 2.19
CA LYS A 1003 32.21 -22.83 2.14
C LYS A 1003 32.51 -24.19 2.76
N GLN A 1004 31.89 -24.52 3.90
CA GLN A 1004 31.98 -25.86 4.49
C GLN A 1004 31.45 -26.92 3.51
N LYS A 1005 30.26 -26.73 2.92
CA LYS A 1005 29.66 -27.69 1.99
C LYS A 1005 30.53 -27.99 0.77
N ILE A 1006 31.24 -26.97 0.24
CA ILE A 1006 32.22 -27.13 -0.84
C ILE A 1006 33.40 -27.97 -0.35
N ASN A 1007 34.01 -27.61 0.78
CA ASN A 1007 35.16 -28.33 1.33
C ASN A 1007 34.83 -29.82 1.60
N ASP A 1008 33.69 -30.08 2.24
CA ASP A 1008 33.18 -31.43 2.55
C ASP A 1008 32.90 -32.27 1.29
N SER A 1009 32.77 -31.63 0.11
CA SER A 1009 32.58 -32.32 -1.17
C SER A 1009 33.89 -32.77 -1.82
N GLY A 1010 35.03 -32.16 -1.46
CA GLY A 1010 36.32 -32.38 -2.13
C GLY A 1010 36.47 -31.70 -3.51
N PHE A 1011 35.51 -30.89 -3.95
CA PHE A 1011 35.65 -30.07 -5.17
C PHE A 1011 36.37 -28.74 -4.88
N VAL A 1012 37.02 -28.19 -5.91
CA VAL A 1012 37.50 -26.81 -5.89
C VAL A 1012 36.30 -25.90 -6.17
N GLY A 1013 35.99 -24.99 -5.24
CA GLY A 1013 34.88 -24.06 -5.39
C GLY A 1013 35.12 -22.73 -4.67
N SER A 1014 34.47 -21.69 -5.18
CA SER A 1014 34.55 -20.31 -4.71
C SER A 1014 33.19 -19.78 -4.29
N CYS A 1015 33.21 -18.88 -3.31
CA CYS A 1015 32.03 -18.16 -2.83
C CYS A 1015 32.34 -16.67 -2.79
N LEU A 1016 31.53 -15.86 -3.46
CA LEU A 1016 31.74 -14.43 -3.67
C LEU A 1016 30.39 -13.71 -3.70
N GLY A 1017 30.31 -12.39 -3.53
CA GLY A 1017 28.99 -11.76 -3.60
C GLY A 1017 28.91 -10.25 -3.49
N HIS A 1018 27.77 -9.71 -3.92
CA HIS A 1018 27.36 -8.32 -3.78
C HIS A 1018 26.84 -8.09 -2.35
N VAL A 1019 27.72 -8.23 -1.36
CA VAL A 1019 27.36 -8.27 0.07
C VAL A 1019 26.76 -6.98 0.65
N GLY A 1020 26.60 -5.93 -0.17
CA GLY A 1020 25.80 -4.74 0.15
C GLY A 1020 24.28 -4.94 0.06
N ASP A 1021 23.79 -5.76 -0.87
CA ASP A 1021 22.36 -6.06 -1.02
C ASP A 1021 21.97 -7.50 -0.64
N GLY A 1022 22.96 -8.39 -0.48
CA GLY A 1022 22.80 -9.73 0.08
C GLY A 1022 22.84 -10.86 -0.95
N ASN A 1023 23.11 -10.54 -2.22
CA ASN A 1023 23.43 -11.52 -3.25
C ASN A 1023 24.81 -12.15 -3.00
N PHE A 1024 24.90 -13.47 -3.19
CA PHE A 1024 26.15 -14.21 -3.34
C PHE A 1024 26.05 -15.29 -4.42
N HIS A 1025 27.16 -15.44 -5.14
CA HIS A 1025 27.39 -16.45 -6.17
C HIS A 1025 28.25 -17.56 -5.59
N THR A 1026 27.89 -18.80 -5.89
CA THR A 1026 28.65 -20.00 -5.52
C THR A 1026 29.02 -20.76 -6.78
N ALA A 1027 30.29 -21.19 -6.90
CA ALA A 1027 30.75 -21.96 -8.05
C ALA A 1027 31.56 -23.19 -7.62
N VAL A 1028 31.43 -24.29 -8.37
CA VAL A 1028 32.23 -25.51 -8.21
C VAL A 1028 32.80 -25.97 -9.56
N LEU A 1029 34.06 -26.42 -9.53
CA LEU A 1029 34.73 -27.13 -10.62
C LEU A 1029 34.66 -28.63 -10.35
N TYR A 1030 34.28 -29.42 -11.35
CA TYR A 1030 34.05 -30.85 -11.18
C TYR A 1030 34.41 -31.66 -12.44
N PRO A 1031 34.97 -32.88 -12.30
CA PRO A 1031 35.13 -33.78 -13.44
C PRO A 1031 33.75 -34.18 -13.99
N PRO A 1032 33.52 -34.23 -15.32
CA PRO A 1032 32.19 -34.49 -15.91
C PRO A 1032 31.47 -35.73 -15.36
N ALA A 1033 32.22 -36.78 -15.01
CA ALA A 1033 31.68 -37.99 -14.38
C ALA A 1033 31.00 -37.77 -13.00
N GLN A 1034 31.27 -36.66 -12.32
CA GLN A 1034 30.67 -36.29 -11.02
C GLN A 1034 29.63 -35.17 -11.12
N LYS A 1035 29.14 -34.84 -12.32
CA LYS A 1035 28.16 -33.76 -12.57
C LYS A 1035 26.93 -33.76 -11.66
N GLN A 1036 26.42 -34.96 -11.33
CA GLN A 1036 25.29 -35.12 -10.42
C GLN A 1036 25.60 -34.59 -9.01
N LYS A 1037 26.78 -34.92 -8.46
CA LYS A 1037 27.23 -34.46 -7.14
C LYS A 1037 27.45 -32.94 -7.11
N ALA A 1038 27.95 -32.35 -8.20
CA ALA A 1038 28.05 -30.91 -8.34
C ALA A 1038 26.67 -30.24 -8.35
N ARG A 1039 25.71 -30.78 -9.11
CA ARG A 1039 24.32 -30.29 -9.15
C ARG A 1039 23.65 -30.38 -7.77
N GLU A 1040 23.85 -31.45 -7.03
CA GLU A 1040 23.33 -31.62 -5.65
C GLU A 1040 23.85 -30.56 -4.67
N ILE A 1041 25.11 -30.15 -4.79
CA ILE A 1041 25.68 -29.06 -3.97
C ILE A 1041 25.00 -27.73 -4.32
N ILE A 1042 24.93 -27.39 -5.61
CA ILE A 1042 24.34 -26.13 -6.08
C ILE A 1042 22.85 -26.04 -5.73
N THR A 1043 22.07 -27.11 -5.93
CA THR A 1043 20.67 -27.17 -5.47
C THR A 1043 20.52 -27.07 -3.94
N TRP A 1044 21.49 -27.59 -3.17
CA TRP A 1044 21.49 -27.42 -1.71
C TRP A 1044 21.75 -25.96 -1.29
N VAL A 1045 22.67 -25.24 -1.95
CA VAL A 1045 22.91 -23.80 -1.71
C VAL A 1045 21.63 -22.98 -1.93
N GLN A 1046 20.89 -23.30 -3.00
CA GLN A 1046 19.63 -22.63 -3.33
C GLN A 1046 18.52 -22.91 -2.31
N ARG A 1047 18.41 -24.16 -1.82
CA ARG A 1047 17.47 -24.48 -0.73
C ARG A 1047 17.86 -23.84 0.60
N LEU A 1048 19.15 -23.79 0.93
CA LEU A 1048 19.65 -23.04 2.08
C LEU A 1048 19.26 -21.56 1.99
N ALA A 1049 19.39 -20.93 0.82
CA ALA A 1049 18.96 -19.54 0.62
C ALA A 1049 17.45 -19.36 0.90
N ILE A 1050 16.59 -20.25 0.38
CA ILE A 1050 15.14 -20.23 0.64
C ILE A 1050 14.83 -20.45 2.13
N GLU A 1051 15.45 -21.44 2.78
CA GLU A 1051 15.30 -21.74 4.21
C GLU A 1051 15.71 -20.56 5.11
N MET A 1052 16.72 -19.79 4.70
CA MET A 1052 17.20 -18.58 5.38
C MET A 1052 16.36 -17.32 5.08
N GLY A 1053 15.24 -17.46 4.34
CA GLY A 1053 14.33 -16.36 3.97
C GLY A 1053 14.83 -15.50 2.80
N GLY A 1054 15.66 -16.09 1.94
CA GLY A 1054 16.20 -15.54 0.71
C GLY A 1054 15.45 -16.00 -0.54
N THR A 1055 16.17 -16.13 -1.65
CA THR A 1055 15.63 -16.45 -2.99
C THR A 1055 16.59 -17.32 -3.83
N VAL A 1056 16.03 -18.08 -4.76
CA VAL A 1056 16.69 -19.07 -5.65
C VAL A 1056 17.61 -18.44 -6.70
N THR A 1057 17.39 -17.17 -7.04
CA THR A 1057 18.22 -16.32 -7.91
C THR A 1057 18.27 -14.91 -7.34
N GLY A 1058 19.46 -14.30 -7.30
CA GLY A 1058 19.63 -12.90 -6.96
C GLY A 1058 19.56 -11.97 -8.18
N GLU A 1059 20.09 -12.39 -9.34
CA GLU A 1059 20.14 -11.57 -10.55
C GLU A 1059 20.15 -12.26 -11.92
N HIS A 1060 20.41 -13.57 -12.01
CA HIS A 1060 20.53 -14.26 -13.31
C HIS A 1060 19.19 -14.59 -13.99
N GLY A 1061 18.12 -14.74 -13.21
CA GLY A 1061 16.80 -15.18 -13.68
C GLY A 1061 16.47 -16.62 -13.26
N ILE A 1062 15.38 -17.15 -13.78
CA ILE A 1062 14.85 -18.48 -13.46
C ILE A 1062 15.06 -19.46 -14.61
N GLY A 1063 14.90 -18.96 -15.85
CA GLY A 1063 15.10 -19.68 -17.10
C GLY A 1063 14.40 -21.03 -17.14
N LEU A 1064 15.17 -22.05 -17.51
CA LEU A 1064 14.76 -23.45 -17.54
C LEU A 1064 15.09 -24.15 -16.22
N GLU A 1065 16.23 -23.82 -15.60
CA GLU A 1065 16.82 -24.61 -14.51
C GLU A 1065 16.10 -24.44 -13.17
N TYR A 1066 15.65 -23.24 -12.80
CA TYR A 1066 15.11 -22.95 -11.46
C TYR A 1066 13.58 -22.85 -11.38
N ARG A 1067 12.88 -22.96 -12.53
CA ARG A 1067 11.42 -22.80 -12.66
C ARG A 1067 10.58 -23.68 -11.74
N ASP A 1068 11.13 -24.82 -11.31
CA ASP A 1068 10.48 -25.76 -10.39
C ASP A 1068 10.68 -25.33 -8.93
N MET A 1069 11.84 -24.76 -8.61
CA MET A 1069 12.18 -24.24 -7.28
C MET A 1069 11.48 -22.91 -6.96
N VAL A 1070 10.96 -22.18 -7.96
CA VAL A 1070 10.04 -21.05 -7.74
C VAL A 1070 8.77 -21.50 -6.99
N VAL A 1071 8.36 -22.76 -7.12
CA VAL A 1071 7.26 -23.34 -6.33
C VAL A 1071 7.68 -23.55 -4.87
N GLU A 1072 8.94 -23.92 -4.60
CA GLU A 1072 9.50 -24.04 -3.25
C GLU A 1072 9.62 -22.67 -2.56
N GLU A 1073 9.99 -21.62 -3.31
CA GLU A 1073 10.14 -20.25 -2.78
C GLU A 1073 8.80 -19.50 -2.60
N LEU A 1074 7.94 -19.48 -3.62
CA LEU A 1074 6.76 -18.61 -3.67
C LEU A 1074 5.43 -19.34 -3.49
N GLY A 1075 5.44 -20.68 -3.53
CA GLY A 1075 4.24 -21.53 -3.43
C GLY A 1075 3.39 -21.57 -4.70
N GLU A 1076 2.62 -22.65 -4.84
CA GLU A 1076 1.82 -22.98 -6.04
C GLU A 1076 0.93 -21.83 -6.51
N ASN A 1077 0.15 -21.23 -5.60
CA ASN A 1077 -0.76 -20.12 -5.92
C ASN A 1077 -0.07 -18.92 -6.59
N SER A 1078 1.19 -18.65 -6.25
CA SER A 1078 1.97 -17.56 -6.85
C SER A 1078 2.37 -17.89 -8.28
N VAL A 1079 2.84 -19.12 -8.50
CA VAL A 1079 3.19 -19.64 -9.84
C VAL A 1079 1.93 -19.77 -10.72
N ASP A 1080 0.79 -20.15 -10.14
CA ASP A 1080 -0.50 -20.22 -10.84
C ASP A 1080 -1.06 -18.83 -11.19
N MET A 1081 -0.72 -17.79 -10.41
CA MET A 1081 -0.97 -16.40 -10.82
C MET A 1081 -0.08 -16.01 -12.02
N MET A 1082 1.20 -16.42 -12.04
CA MET A 1082 2.08 -16.22 -13.20
C MET A 1082 1.52 -16.93 -14.45
N ARG A 1083 1.03 -18.16 -14.31
CA ARG A 1083 0.34 -18.92 -15.36
C ARG A 1083 -0.89 -18.18 -15.91
N ARG A 1084 -1.72 -17.60 -15.03
CA ARG A 1084 -2.88 -16.78 -15.46
C ARG A 1084 -2.45 -15.50 -16.19
N ILE A 1085 -1.35 -14.86 -15.80
CA ILE A 1085 -0.79 -13.69 -16.49
C ILE A 1085 -0.23 -14.08 -17.86
N LYS A 1086 0.52 -15.19 -17.94
CA LYS A 1086 1.04 -15.78 -19.19
C LYS A 1086 -0.08 -16.01 -20.20
N LEU A 1087 -1.14 -16.74 -19.81
CA LEU A 1087 -2.30 -17.00 -20.68
C LEU A 1087 -3.09 -15.73 -21.07
N ALA A 1088 -2.99 -14.64 -20.31
CA ALA A 1088 -3.67 -13.37 -20.61
C ALA A 1088 -2.93 -12.50 -21.63
N LEU A 1089 -1.62 -12.69 -21.81
CA LEU A 1089 -0.78 -11.95 -22.77
C LEU A 1089 -0.32 -12.82 -23.95
N ASP A 1090 -0.32 -14.14 -23.77
CA ASP A 1090 0.08 -15.14 -24.75
C ASP A 1090 -0.78 -16.42 -24.58
N PRO A 1091 -2.02 -16.43 -25.08
CA PRO A 1091 -2.96 -17.54 -24.92
C PRO A 1091 -2.61 -18.79 -25.75
N LEU A 1092 -1.54 -18.73 -26.56
CA LEU A 1092 -0.99 -19.86 -27.33
C LEU A 1092 0.37 -20.35 -26.79
N CYS A 1093 0.89 -19.72 -25.73
CA CYS A 1093 2.20 -20.01 -25.12
C CYS A 1093 3.41 -19.92 -26.06
N LEU A 1094 3.35 -19.10 -27.11
CA LEU A 1094 4.40 -19.01 -28.14
C LEU A 1094 5.66 -18.27 -27.67
N LEU A 1095 5.56 -17.34 -26.72
CA LEU A 1095 6.68 -16.50 -26.27
C LEU A 1095 7.55 -17.24 -25.24
N ASN A 1096 8.79 -17.56 -25.63
CA ASN A 1096 9.80 -18.30 -24.89
C ASN A 1096 9.23 -19.44 -24.00
N PRO A 1097 8.66 -20.49 -24.61
CA PRO A 1097 7.89 -21.51 -23.90
C PRO A 1097 8.71 -22.29 -22.86
N ASP A 1098 8.04 -22.63 -21.76
CA ASP A 1098 8.51 -23.49 -20.65
C ASP A 1098 9.64 -22.89 -19.78
N LYS A 1099 9.93 -21.57 -19.90
CA LYS A 1099 10.83 -20.81 -19.02
C LYS A 1099 10.04 -20.05 -17.96
N MET A 1100 10.70 -19.66 -16.87
CA MET A 1100 10.13 -19.08 -15.63
C MET A 1100 9.20 -20.01 -14.86
N ILE A 1101 8.27 -20.69 -15.55
CA ILE A 1101 7.23 -21.54 -14.99
C ILE A 1101 6.97 -22.74 -15.92
N ARG A 1102 6.68 -23.92 -15.38
CA ARG A 1102 6.23 -25.06 -16.21
C ARG A 1102 4.92 -24.76 -16.91
N LEU A 1103 4.86 -25.11 -18.19
CA LEU A 1103 3.68 -25.06 -19.06
C LEU A 1103 3.15 -26.48 -19.35
N ASN A 1104 1.89 -26.57 -19.77
CA ASN A 1104 1.28 -27.81 -20.26
C ASN A 1104 1.55 -27.91 -21.77
N ILE A 1105 2.54 -28.71 -22.19
CA ILE A 1105 3.07 -28.76 -23.56
C ILE A 1105 2.93 -30.17 -24.15
N GLU A 1106 2.58 -30.25 -25.43
CA GLU A 1106 2.72 -31.47 -26.23
C GLU A 1106 4.20 -31.73 -26.57
N ARG A 1107 4.73 -32.86 -26.08
CA ARG A 1107 6.05 -33.42 -26.41
C ARG A 1107 5.89 -34.61 -27.35
#